data_AF-A0A0F0IKZ6-F1
#
_entry.id   AF-A0A0F0IKZ6-F1
#
_cell.length_a   1.000
_cell.length_b   1.000
_cell.length_c   1.000
_cell.angle_alpha   90.00
_cell.angle_beta   90.00
_cell.angle_gamma   90.00
#
_symmetry.space_group_name_H-M   'P 1'
#
loop_
_entity.id
_entity.type
_entity.pdbx_description
1 polymer ?
#
loop_
_entity_poly.entity_id
_entity_poly.type
_entity_poly.pdbx_seq_one_letter_code
_entity_poly.pdbx_strand_id
1 'polypeptide(L)'
;MTPNPSSTNKAEASPTNVIVVGAGPVGLLTALRLAQSGIHVDVLEKEEKLNVTPRACSYYAAALHALQRAKVLDDVKKAGFTTHGLCWRSPLEDDGKGGKRFGDILASLPILGNEGWDSGVVNLQQAKLTKLLYQKVLETGLVTVHLGTELMAIEQDSNSVTAIAIRGGGNQEHFQGSFLVGADGGRSTTRRLLEIRLKGHSWPERLVAMDVLLDDVEFDEKFPSSLFVDPVYYGLMSPLEEPRAGTESLWRCTVAVDPTDARTDDELISEKNIEELLLKAVPGPRPLPFKVLRASPYRVHQLCASTFNRGRCALAGDAAHLNNPMGAMGLTTGLIDSEALADALELIIHDGKPIGILDTYSDERRRVFQTFVDPTSTQNKLRSTGDNATKFAKDLLIDPSTRGVHDVVHNLVAVASSTSLQKAQDFLSAVNAPPRTTAHGSYESLLADHTVEIVYISTPHSHHFQNARAALLAGKHVLLEKSFTVNAAQARILVQLAREKKLFLMEAMWTRFFPLTLYVRQLIKDGAIGAVQRVVADRNLGRDIETLYGTEHRLVNPALAGGALLDLAIYPLTWIFQILHHDSPLASGTVRSSSHVSSSLVKYAPTGVDETATVIVTFPEGETQGVATASLRVASNPTDPGVRIFGDKGQIQIFGPAARPLSIAVVTYGERGPEVVERKDFEIPIGHGLFWEADACARYLLEGKTESDVMPLDETLLIMGVMDRVREENRLKYPAEVEAH
;
A
#
# COMPACT_ATOMS: atom_id res chain seq x y z
N MET A 1 3.40 82.95 24.18
CA MET A 1 2.84 81.79 23.45
C MET A 1 3.92 81.27 22.53
N THR A 2 4.65 80.26 23.00
CA THR A 2 5.67 79.53 22.25
C THR A 2 4.99 78.54 21.28
N PRO A 3 5.41 78.44 20.01
CA PRO A 3 4.86 77.44 19.10
C PRO A 3 5.43 76.05 19.42
N ASN A 4 4.54 75.06 19.37
CA ASN A 4 4.81 73.63 19.56
C ASN A 4 5.87 73.11 18.56
N PRO A 5 6.85 72.30 18.99
CA PRO A 5 7.71 71.57 18.07
C PRO A 5 6.97 70.38 17.46
N SER A 6 7.04 70.29 16.14
CA SER A 6 6.57 69.18 15.32
C SER A 6 7.12 67.84 15.81
N SER A 7 6.22 66.89 16.06
CA SER A 7 6.54 65.48 16.27
C SER A 7 7.17 64.89 15.01
N THR A 8 8.49 64.75 15.00
CA THR A 8 9.20 63.91 14.05
C THR A 8 8.78 62.46 14.27
N ASN A 9 8.10 61.88 13.28
CA ASN A 9 7.85 60.45 13.16
C ASN A 9 9.21 59.73 13.25
N LYS A 10 9.49 59.07 14.38
CA LYS A 10 10.49 58.02 14.42
C LYS A 10 9.92 56.89 13.57
N ALA A 11 10.58 56.57 12.46
CA ALA A 11 10.35 55.28 11.81
C ALA A 11 10.63 54.20 12.85
N GLU A 12 9.59 53.49 13.31
CA GLU A 12 9.75 52.31 14.15
C GLU A 12 10.63 51.33 13.38
N ALA A 13 11.75 50.92 14.01
CA ALA A 13 12.61 49.90 13.44
C ALA A 13 11.77 48.65 13.21
N SER A 14 11.80 48.11 11.99
CA SER A 14 11.07 46.88 11.68
C SER A 14 11.44 45.79 12.69
N PRO A 15 10.46 45.08 13.28
CA PRO A 15 10.77 44.01 14.23
C PRO A 15 11.69 43.00 13.55
N THR A 16 12.70 42.50 14.27
CA THR A 16 13.70 41.52 13.77
C THR A 16 13.45 40.12 14.33
N ASN A 17 12.41 39.96 15.14
CA ASN A 17 12.04 38.75 15.86
C ASN A 17 11.18 37.83 14.99
N VAL A 18 11.28 36.52 15.21
CA VAL A 18 10.49 35.49 14.50
C VAL A 18 9.52 34.83 15.47
N ILE A 19 8.29 34.59 15.03
CA ILE A 19 7.28 33.87 15.82
C ILE A 19 7.26 32.42 15.35
N VAL A 20 7.35 31.45 16.26
CA VAL A 20 7.23 30.02 15.95
C VAL A 20 6.00 29.47 16.67
N VAL A 21 5.09 28.83 15.94
CA VAL A 21 3.85 28.27 16.48
C VAL A 21 4.01 26.76 16.57
N GLY A 22 4.01 26.23 17.81
CA GLY A 22 4.21 24.83 18.16
C GLY A 22 5.58 24.56 18.80
N ALA A 23 5.61 24.04 20.03
CA ALA A 23 6.83 23.63 20.75
C ALA A 23 7.12 22.12 20.57
N GLY A 24 6.79 21.57 19.40
CA GLY A 24 7.25 20.24 18.99
C GLY A 24 8.74 20.24 18.58
N PRO A 25 9.30 19.07 18.21
CA PRO A 25 10.71 18.97 17.83
C PRO A 25 11.06 19.88 16.63
N VAL A 26 10.17 20.00 15.65
CA VAL A 26 10.34 20.85 14.46
C VAL A 26 10.37 22.34 14.85
N GLY A 27 9.42 22.79 15.67
CA GLY A 27 9.35 24.19 16.09
C GLY A 27 10.55 24.58 16.97
N LEU A 28 10.88 23.76 17.97
CA LEU A 28 12.01 24.01 18.86
C LEU A 28 13.36 23.95 18.13
N LEU A 29 13.54 23.03 17.18
CA LEU A 29 14.76 23.00 16.36
C LEU A 29 14.89 24.24 15.48
N THR A 30 13.78 24.70 14.88
CA THR A 30 13.76 25.94 14.09
C THR A 30 14.13 27.13 14.97
N ALA A 31 13.51 27.27 16.15
CA ALA A 31 13.80 28.33 17.10
C ALA A 31 15.26 28.31 17.58
N LEU A 32 15.81 27.12 17.87
CA LEU A 32 17.21 26.95 18.27
C LEU A 32 18.17 27.43 17.18
N ARG A 33 17.91 27.04 15.92
CA ARG A 33 18.77 27.43 14.78
C ARG A 33 18.73 28.94 14.55
N LEU A 34 17.57 29.57 14.60
CA LEU A 34 17.42 31.03 14.47
C LEU A 34 18.13 31.76 15.61
N ALA A 35 17.97 31.31 16.86
CA ALA A 35 18.64 31.88 18.01
C ALA A 35 20.18 31.75 17.93
N GLN A 36 20.69 30.63 17.40
CA GLN A 36 22.13 30.46 17.16
C GLN A 36 22.70 31.46 16.13
N SER A 37 21.85 32.00 15.25
CA SER A 37 22.19 33.06 14.31
C SER A 37 21.95 34.47 14.87
N GLY A 38 21.51 34.59 16.13
CA GLY A 38 21.30 35.88 16.83
C GLY A 38 19.89 36.46 16.70
N ILE A 39 18.93 35.68 16.20
CA ILE A 39 17.54 36.13 16.01
C ILE A 39 16.72 35.82 17.27
N HIS A 40 15.97 36.81 17.77
CA HIS A 40 15.02 36.62 18.87
C HIS A 40 13.80 35.84 18.39
N VAL A 41 13.33 34.87 19.19
CA VAL A 41 12.21 34.00 18.82
C VAL A 41 11.18 33.89 19.93
N ASP A 42 9.92 34.12 19.61
CA ASP A 42 8.79 33.81 20.48
C ASP A 42 8.13 32.50 20.01
N VAL A 43 8.18 31.46 20.85
CA VAL A 43 7.56 30.15 20.58
C VAL A 43 6.21 30.07 21.28
N LEU A 44 5.12 29.93 20.53
CA LEU A 44 3.76 29.81 21.06
C LEU A 44 3.35 28.33 21.10
N GLU A 45 2.99 27.81 22.27
CA GLU A 45 2.53 26.42 22.44
C GLU A 45 1.21 26.41 23.20
N LYS A 46 0.19 25.79 22.61
CA LYS A 46 -1.16 25.78 23.18
C LYS A 46 -1.26 24.92 24.44
N GLU A 47 -0.45 23.89 24.57
CA GLU A 47 -0.46 23.01 25.74
C GLU A 47 0.26 23.68 26.93
N GLU A 48 -0.26 23.52 28.15
CA GLU A 48 0.38 24.06 29.35
C GLU A 48 1.70 23.37 29.71
N LYS A 49 1.94 22.19 29.13
CA LYS A 49 3.12 21.35 29.38
C LYS A 49 3.58 20.73 28.07
N LEU A 50 4.88 20.48 27.95
CA LEU A 50 5.44 19.75 26.81
C LEU A 50 4.83 18.36 26.69
N ASN A 51 4.61 17.93 25.45
CA ASN A 51 4.05 16.62 25.17
C ASN A 51 5.03 15.49 25.58
N VAL A 52 4.57 14.61 26.47
CA VAL A 52 5.36 13.47 26.99
C VAL A 52 5.13 12.17 26.23
N THR A 53 4.29 12.15 25.19
CA THR A 53 3.99 10.93 24.43
C THR A 53 5.14 10.59 23.45
N PRO A 54 5.56 9.31 23.35
CA PRO A 54 6.76 8.97 22.58
C PRO A 54 6.66 9.29 21.07
N ARG A 55 5.46 9.23 20.47
CA ARG A 55 5.18 9.51 19.03
C ARG A 55 6.27 8.95 18.11
N ALA A 56 6.87 9.74 17.21
CA ALA A 56 7.95 9.24 16.35
C ALA A 56 9.17 8.87 17.21
N CYS A 57 9.86 7.80 16.84
CA CYS A 57 10.98 7.28 17.63
C CYS A 57 12.28 7.15 16.86
N SER A 58 12.25 7.17 15.52
CA SER A 58 13.40 6.80 14.69
C SER A 58 13.63 7.84 13.60
N TYR A 59 14.90 8.21 13.38
CA TYR A 59 15.31 9.21 12.37
C TYR A 59 16.53 8.75 11.59
N TYR A 60 16.57 9.07 10.30
CA TYR A 60 17.66 8.69 9.38
C TYR A 60 18.81 9.72 9.32
N ALA A 61 19.92 9.31 8.72
CA ALA A 61 21.17 10.07 8.60
C ALA A 61 20.99 11.55 8.18
N ALA A 62 20.09 11.84 7.24
CA ALA A 62 19.81 13.21 6.81
C ALA A 62 19.35 14.12 7.97
N ALA A 63 18.56 13.61 8.92
CA ALA A 63 18.17 14.36 10.11
C ALA A 63 19.32 14.53 11.12
N LEU A 64 20.31 13.63 11.11
CA LEU A 64 21.47 13.73 11.98
C LEU A 64 22.35 14.92 11.60
N HIS A 65 22.42 15.27 10.31
CA HIS A 65 23.09 16.49 9.85
C HIS A 65 22.41 17.75 10.42
N ALA A 66 21.07 17.81 10.43
CA ALA A 66 20.33 18.91 11.03
C ALA A 66 20.63 19.04 12.53
N LEU A 67 20.62 17.92 13.26
CA LEU A 67 20.93 17.87 14.69
C LEU A 67 22.40 18.24 14.98
N GLN A 68 23.33 17.86 14.11
CA GLN A 68 24.75 18.20 14.22
C GLN A 68 24.96 19.70 14.05
N ARG A 69 24.34 20.33 13.05
CA ARG A 69 24.41 21.78 12.84
C ARG A 69 23.78 22.58 13.98
N ALA A 70 22.71 22.04 14.57
CA ALA A 70 22.13 22.59 15.79
C ALA A 70 22.96 22.33 17.06
N LYS A 71 24.08 21.58 16.97
CA LYS A 71 24.96 21.20 18.09
C LYS A 71 24.24 20.44 19.21
N VAL A 72 23.27 19.62 18.83
CA VAL A 72 22.50 18.77 19.77
C VAL A 72 22.68 17.28 19.50
N LEU A 73 23.38 16.91 18.42
CA LEU A 73 23.55 15.50 18.06
C LEU A 73 24.20 14.72 19.21
N ASP A 74 25.27 15.21 19.84
CA ASP A 74 25.94 14.49 20.95
C ASP A 74 25.03 14.24 22.15
N ASP A 75 24.14 15.17 22.47
CA ASP A 75 23.16 15.00 23.55
C ASP A 75 22.07 13.99 23.14
N VAL A 76 21.68 13.97 21.86
CA VAL A 76 20.84 12.92 21.28
C VAL A 76 21.55 11.56 21.32
N LYS A 77 22.86 11.51 21.04
CA LYS A 77 23.68 10.29 21.11
C LYS A 77 23.70 9.70 22.53
N LYS A 78 23.77 10.56 23.56
CA LYS A 78 23.75 10.13 24.96
C LYS A 78 22.37 9.68 25.44
N ALA A 79 21.29 10.22 24.88
CA ALA A 79 19.93 9.98 25.35
C ALA A 79 19.19 8.86 24.59
N GLY A 80 19.66 8.53 23.38
CA GLY A 80 19.07 7.51 22.50
C GLY A 80 19.98 6.31 22.29
N PHE A 81 19.63 5.50 21.29
CA PHE A 81 20.41 4.34 20.84
C PHE A 81 20.33 4.22 19.31
N THR A 82 21.19 3.42 18.70
CA THR A 82 21.22 3.22 17.25
C THR A 82 20.74 1.83 16.87
N THR A 83 20.08 1.71 15.71
CA THR A 83 19.74 0.42 15.09
C THR A 83 20.26 0.36 13.65
N HIS A 84 20.34 -0.86 13.08
CA HIS A 84 20.93 -1.10 11.76
C HIS A 84 19.94 -0.97 10.59
N GLY A 85 18.72 -0.51 10.86
CA GLY A 85 17.67 -0.37 9.86
C GLY A 85 16.35 -1.00 10.30
N LEU A 86 15.56 -1.42 9.34
CA LEU A 86 14.27 -2.09 9.54
C LEU A 86 14.12 -3.29 8.61
N CYS A 87 13.18 -4.18 8.92
CA CYS A 87 12.85 -5.32 8.07
C CYS A 87 11.33 -5.49 7.85
N TRP A 88 10.96 -6.18 6.78
CA TRP A 88 9.61 -6.68 6.53
C TRP A 88 9.60 -8.18 6.80
N ARG A 89 8.59 -8.67 7.52
CA ARG A 89 8.46 -10.08 7.91
C ARG A 89 7.14 -10.68 7.45
N SER A 90 7.11 -11.99 7.25
CA SER A 90 5.84 -12.73 7.16
C SER A 90 5.08 -12.64 8.50
N PRO A 91 3.77 -12.96 8.51
CA PRO A 91 3.01 -13.07 9.75
C PRO A 91 3.67 -13.99 10.77
N LEU A 92 3.33 -13.81 12.06
CA LEU A 92 3.87 -14.63 13.13
C LEU A 92 3.63 -16.13 12.91
N GLU A 93 4.63 -16.93 13.23
CA GLU A 93 4.60 -18.38 13.05
C GLU A 93 4.43 -19.09 14.39
N ASP A 94 3.96 -20.34 14.36
CA ASP A 94 3.93 -21.18 15.56
C ASP A 94 5.36 -21.52 16.01
N ASP A 95 5.60 -21.45 17.32
CA ASP A 95 6.90 -21.81 17.91
C ASP A 95 6.99 -23.30 18.27
N GLY A 96 5.92 -24.08 18.06
CA GLY A 96 5.83 -25.50 18.41
C GLY A 96 5.65 -25.77 19.91
N LYS A 97 5.49 -24.72 20.72
CA LYS A 97 5.35 -24.77 22.19
C LYS A 97 4.05 -24.08 22.66
N GLY A 98 3.16 -23.75 21.73
CA GLY A 98 1.90 -23.03 22.01
C GLY A 98 2.03 -21.51 22.04
N GLY A 99 3.20 -20.97 21.71
CA GLY A 99 3.46 -19.54 21.52
C GLY A 99 3.54 -19.14 20.05
N LYS A 100 4.06 -17.94 19.80
CA LYS A 100 4.36 -17.42 18.47
C LYS A 100 5.78 -16.91 18.39
N ARG A 101 6.42 -17.06 17.24
CA ARG A 101 7.73 -16.46 16.93
C ARG A 101 7.61 -15.53 15.73
N PHE A 102 8.62 -14.71 15.51
CA PHE A 102 8.68 -13.92 14.28
C PHE A 102 8.67 -14.83 13.05
N GLY A 103 7.90 -14.42 12.04
CA GLY A 103 8.01 -14.99 10.71
C GLY A 103 9.32 -14.56 10.02
N ASP A 104 9.60 -15.24 8.91
CA ASP A 104 10.75 -14.97 8.05
C ASP A 104 10.89 -13.50 7.66
N ILE A 105 12.13 -13.02 7.60
CA ILE A 105 12.45 -11.72 6.98
C ILE A 105 12.23 -11.85 5.48
N LEU A 106 11.27 -11.11 4.95
CA LEU A 106 10.99 -10.99 3.53
C LEU A 106 11.85 -9.89 2.89
N ALA A 107 12.06 -8.77 3.56
CA ALA A 107 12.93 -7.73 3.03
C ALA A 107 13.61 -7.01 4.18
N SER A 108 14.75 -6.39 3.91
CA SER A 108 15.38 -5.49 4.86
C SER A 108 15.79 -4.21 4.18
N LEU A 109 15.76 -3.12 4.95
CA LEU A 109 16.37 -1.85 4.60
C LEU A 109 17.55 -1.66 5.56
N PRO A 110 18.68 -2.34 5.34
CA PRO A 110 19.87 -2.11 6.12
C PRO A 110 20.43 -0.73 5.77
N ILE A 111 20.78 0.06 6.79
CA ILE A 111 21.54 1.28 6.53
C ILE A 111 23.01 0.93 6.68
N LEU A 112 23.65 0.72 5.52
CA LEU A 112 25.05 0.35 5.42
C LEU A 112 25.94 1.55 5.75
N GLY A 113 26.75 1.38 6.79
CA GLY A 113 27.89 2.21 7.12
C GLY A 113 28.53 1.68 8.40
N ASN A 114 29.80 2.05 8.63
CA ASN A 114 30.60 1.54 9.75
C ASN A 114 29.83 1.61 11.07
N GLU A 115 30.05 0.62 11.94
CA GLU A 115 29.47 0.56 13.28
C GLU A 115 29.42 1.95 13.94
N GLY A 116 28.22 2.41 14.33
CA GLY A 116 28.05 3.64 15.09
C GLY A 116 27.04 4.65 14.53
N TRP A 117 27.15 5.87 15.06
CA TRP A 117 26.15 6.93 14.96
C TRP A 117 26.14 7.68 13.63
N ASP A 118 27.15 7.51 12.79
CA ASP A 118 27.36 8.36 11.61
C ASP A 118 26.59 7.88 10.37
N SER A 119 26.05 6.65 10.43
CA SER A 119 25.26 6.03 9.36
C SER A 119 24.07 5.20 9.85
N GLY A 120 23.82 5.13 11.16
CA GLY A 120 22.72 4.34 11.73
C GLY A 120 21.35 5.02 11.72
N VAL A 121 20.31 4.26 12.08
CA VAL A 121 19.02 4.83 12.47
C VAL A 121 19.12 5.23 13.94
N VAL A 122 18.93 6.52 14.23
CA VAL A 122 18.91 6.99 15.63
C VAL A 122 17.51 6.82 16.18
N ASN A 123 17.45 6.18 17.34
CA ASN A 123 16.22 5.95 18.07
C ASN A 123 16.22 6.79 19.35
N LEU A 124 15.36 7.81 19.35
CA LEU A 124 15.08 8.66 20.51
C LEU A 124 13.63 9.09 20.42
N GLN A 125 12.84 8.75 21.43
CA GLN A 125 11.44 9.15 21.52
C GLN A 125 11.27 10.66 21.30
N GLN A 126 10.27 11.05 20.51
CA GLN A 126 9.98 12.45 20.18
C GLN A 126 9.85 13.32 21.44
N ALA A 127 9.23 12.80 22.52
CA ALA A 127 9.13 13.49 23.80
C ALA A 127 10.49 13.80 24.44
N LYS A 128 11.44 12.85 24.39
CA LYS A 128 12.80 13.04 24.92
C LYS A 128 13.57 14.06 24.09
N LEU A 129 13.47 13.99 22.76
CA LEU A 129 14.07 14.98 21.85
C LEU A 129 13.48 16.38 22.09
N THR A 130 12.16 16.49 22.26
CA THR A 130 11.47 17.76 22.54
C THR A 130 11.97 18.37 23.84
N LYS A 131 12.08 17.57 24.92
CA LYS A 131 12.61 18.05 26.21
C LYS A 131 14.06 18.54 26.10
N LEU A 132 14.90 17.82 25.36
CA LEU A 132 16.30 18.20 25.11
C LEU A 132 16.36 19.54 24.35
N LEU A 133 15.63 19.66 23.25
CA LEU A 133 15.59 20.90 22.46
C LEU A 133 15.04 22.08 23.27
N TYR A 134 14.02 21.84 24.10
CA TYR A 134 13.45 22.86 24.99
C TYR A 134 14.50 23.42 25.95
N GLN A 135 15.33 22.57 26.54
CA GLN A 135 16.44 23.03 27.41
C GLN A 135 17.44 23.87 26.61
N LYS A 136 17.82 23.41 25.41
CA LYS A 136 18.78 24.09 24.55
C LYS A 136 18.31 25.45 24.05
N VAL A 137 17.02 25.61 23.73
CA VAL A 137 16.51 26.94 23.32
C VAL A 137 16.56 27.93 24.47
N LEU A 138 16.26 27.51 25.70
CA LEU A 138 16.32 28.39 26.88
C LEU A 138 17.76 28.82 27.20
N GLU A 139 18.74 27.94 27.01
CA GLU A 139 20.17 28.24 27.20
C GLU A 139 20.66 29.37 26.28
N THR A 140 20.00 29.63 25.15
CA THR A 140 20.39 30.71 24.24
C THR A 140 20.15 32.11 24.79
N GLY A 141 19.18 32.27 25.70
CA GLY A 141 18.70 33.58 26.16
C GLY A 141 17.97 34.42 25.09
N LEU A 142 17.78 33.91 23.86
CA LEU A 142 17.14 34.60 22.75
C LEU A 142 15.76 34.04 22.39
N VAL A 143 15.37 32.91 23.01
CA VAL A 143 14.07 32.27 22.79
C VAL A 143 13.20 32.38 24.03
N THR A 144 11.97 32.89 23.86
CA THR A 144 10.92 32.85 24.88
C THR A 144 9.89 31.81 24.48
N VAL A 145 9.57 30.86 25.38
CA VAL A 145 8.53 29.85 25.13
C VAL A 145 7.28 30.15 25.95
N HIS A 146 6.17 30.37 25.25
CA HIS A 146 4.86 30.72 25.80
C HIS A 146 3.97 29.48 25.81
N LEU A 147 4.05 28.69 26.88
CA LEU A 147 3.15 27.55 27.12
C LEU A 147 1.72 28.03 27.42
N GLY A 148 0.72 27.19 27.14
CA GLY A 148 -0.70 27.52 27.31
C GLY A 148 -1.19 28.65 26.41
N THR A 149 -0.49 28.95 25.31
CA THR A 149 -0.76 30.09 24.41
C THR A 149 -1.18 29.59 23.03
N GLU A 150 -2.47 29.69 22.72
CA GLU A 150 -3.07 29.19 21.49
C GLU A 150 -3.22 30.29 20.43
N LEU A 151 -2.70 30.05 19.22
CA LEU A 151 -2.86 30.95 18.09
C LEU A 151 -4.31 31.00 17.60
N MET A 152 -4.86 32.20 17.44
CA MET A 152 -6.24 32.43 17.01
C MET A 152 -6.35 33.11 15.65
N ALA A 153 -5.47 34.07 15.36
CA ALA A 153 -5.45 34.79 14.09
C ALA A 153 -4.03 35.21 13.69
N ILE A 154 -3.85 35.44 12.39
CA ILE A 154 -2.61 35.95 11.79
C ILE A 154 -2.97 37.16 10.94
N GLU A 155 -2.31 38.28 11.21
CA GLU A 155 -2.37 39.48 10.38
C GLU A 155 -0.97 39.76 9.84
N GLN A 156 -0.84 40.13 8.57
CA GLN A 156 0.47 40.41 7.97
C GLN A 156 0.38 41.47 6.89
N ASP A 157 1.48 42.20 6.72
CA ASP A 157 1.68 43.19 5.66
C ASP A 157 3.05 43.00 4.98
N SER A 158 3.46 43.97 4.17
CA SER A 158 4.74 43.90 3.46
C SER A 158 5.97 43.96 4.38
N ASN A 159 5.82 44.31 5.66
CA ASN A 159 6.90 44.61 6.60
C ASN A 159 6.91 43.71 7.84
N SER A 160 5.75 43.26 8.32
CA SER A 160 5.64 42.49 9.56
C SER A 160 4.49 41.48 9.54
N VAL A 161 4.48 40.60 10.54
CA VAL A 161 3.39 39.68 10.86
C VAL A 161 3.06 39.78 12.36
N THR A 162 1.77 39.75 12.66
CA THR A 162 1.21 39.74 14.01
C THR A 162 0.46 38.45 14.25
N ALA A 163 0.89 37.66 15.24
CA ALA A 163 0.14 36.54 15.77
C ALA A 163 -0.74 37.02 16.92
N ILE A 164 -2.04 36.78 16.80
CA ILE A 164 -3.02 37.03 17.84
C ILE A 164 -3.30 35.70 18.54
N ALA A 165 -3.00 35.60 19.83
CA ALA A 165 -3.09 34.37 20.59
C ALA A 165 -3.86 34.56 21.92
N ILE A 166 -4.36 33.47 22.50
CA ILE A 166 -5.02 33.46 23.81
C ILE A 166 -4.19 32.63 24.77
N ARG A 167 -3.88 33.18 25.95
CA ARG A 167 -3.16 32.46 27.01
C ARG A 167 -4.13 31.93 28.08
N GLY A 168 -4.07 30.63 28.37
CA GLY A 168 -4.82 29.98 29.46
C GLY A 168 -6.34 30.13 29.36
N GLY A 169 -6.89 30.28 28.15
CA GLY A 169 -8.31 30.57 27.92
C GLY A 169 -8.76 31.98 28.31
N GLY A 170 -7.83 32.89 28.61
CA GLY A 170 -8.07 34.26 29.08
C GLY A 170 -7.80 35.34 28.04
N ASN A 171 -6.97 36.32 28.38
CA ASN A 171 -6.76 37.53 27.59
C ASN A 171 -6.04 37.26 26.25
N GLN A 172 -6.43 38.05 25.25
CA GLN A 172 -5.80 38.11 23.94
C GLN A 172 -4.43 38.80 24.03
N GLU A 173 -3.39 38.15 23.55
CA GLU A 173 -2.01 38.64 23.43
C GLU A 173 -1.64 38.83 21.95
N HIS A 174 -0.83 39.84 21.67
CA HIS A 174 -0.36 40.17 20.32
C HIS A 174 1.16 40.04 20.27
N PHE A 175 1.64 39.18 19.38
CA PHE A 175 3.07 38.97 19.12
C PHE A 175 3.39 39.50 17.75
N GLN A 176 4.30 40.46 17.63
CA GLN A 176 4.71 41.05 16.35
C GLN A 176 6.13 40.59 16.00
N GLY A 177 6.33 40.17 14.75
CA GLY A 177 7.62 39.71 14.24
C GLY A 177 7.81 40.02 12.75
N SER A 178 9.01 39.76 12.23
CA SER A 178 9.33 39.86 10.80
C SER A 178 8.73 38.69 10.01
N PHE A 179 8.66 37.51 10.64
CA PHE A 179 8.19 36.25 10.07
C PHE A 179 7.50 35.36 11.10
N LEU A 180 6.65 34.46 10.62
CA LEU A 180 5.96 33.45 11.42
C LEU A 180 6.19 32.05 10.83
N VAL A 181 6.55 31.08 11.67
CA VAL A 181 6.71 29.67 11.30
C VAL A 181 5.62 28.82 11.96
N GLY A 182 4.81 28.16 11.15
CA GLY A 182 3.88 27.12 11.58
C GLY A 182 4.55 25.76 11.68
N ALA A 183 4.77 25.29 12.91
CA ALA A 183 5.26 23.96 13.24
C ALA A 183 4.31 23.24 14.22
N ASP A 184 3.02 23.55 14.13
CA ASP A 184 1.93 23.17 15.03
C ASP A 184 1.21 21.85 14.65
N GLY A 185 1.91 21.00 13.90
CA GLY A 185 1.53 19.60 13.67
C GLY A 185 0.44 19.37 12.63
N GLY A 186 -0.05 18.13 12.53
CA GLY A 186 -0.95 17.73 11.44
C GLY A 186 -2.32 18.42 11.43
N ARG A 187 -2.77 18.95 12.56
CA ARG A 187 -3.99 19.78 12.69
C ARG A 187 -3.68 21.29 12.72
N SER A 188 -2.55 21.70 12.13
CA SER A 188 -2.02 23.06 12.11
C SER A 188 -3.10 24.14 11.97
N THR A 189 -3.23 24.96 13.03
CA THR A 189 -4.04 26.17 13.02
C THR A 189 -3.40 27.21 12.11
N THR A 190 -2.06 27.30 12.10
CA THR A 190 -1.31 28.19 11.22
C THR A 190 -1.66 27.97 9.75
N ARG A 191 -1.58 26.72 9.27
CA ARG A 191 -1.92 26.35 7.89
C ARG A 191 -3.36 26.74 7.53
N ARG A 192 -4.30 26.54 8.46
CA ARG A 192 -5.72 26.87 8.27
C ARG A 192 -5.95 28.38 8.18
N LEU A 193 -5.35 29.17 9.08
CA LEU A 193 -5.44 30.63 9.09
C LEU A 193 -4.80 31.26 7.85
N LEU A 194 -3.76 30.62 7.31
CA LEU A 194 -3.15 31.00 6.04
C LEU A 194 -3.92 30.47 4.83
N GLU A 195 -5.03 29.75 5.00
CA GLU A 195 -5.82 29.14 3.93
C GLU A 195 -4.98 28.33 2.93
N ILE A 196 -3.98 27.61 3.43
CA ILE A 196 -3.14 26.72 2.63
C ILE A 196 -3.77 25.32 2.63
N ARG A 197 -4.10 24.80 1.45
CA ARG A 197 -4.75 23.49 1.30
C ARG A 197 -3.72 22.37 1.29
N LEU A 198 -4.04 21.25 1.92
CA LEU A 198 -3.33 19.99 1.73
C LEU A 198 -3.83 19.31 0.44
N LYS A 199 -2.92 18.74 -0.34
CA LYS A 199 -3.17 17.96 -1.56
C LYS A 199 -2.61 16.55 -1.39
N GLY A 200 -3.30 15.56 -1.94
CA GLY A 200 -2.92 14.14 -1.87
C GLY A 200 -4.10 13.30 -1.39
N HIS A 201 -3.82 12.19 -0.69
CA HIS A 201 -4.86 11.26 -0.25
C HIS A 201 -4.69 10.86 1.22
N SER A 202 -5.74 10.26 1.79
CA SER A 202 -5.68 9.61 3.09
C SER A 202 -5.96 8.14 2.90
N TRP A 203 -5.19 7.29 3.55
CA TRP A 203 -5.44 5.86 3.51
C TRP A 203 -6.72 5.53 4.28
N PRO A 204 -7.44 4.50 3.83
CA PRO A 204 -8.74 4.12 4.37
C PRO A 204 -8.61 3.30 5.64
N GLU A 205 -7.50 2.57 5.81
CA GLU A 205 -7.18 1.86 7.03
C GLU A 205 -6.95 2.88 8.17
N ARG A 206 -7.47 2.54 9.35
CA ARG A 206 -6.96 3.12 10.60
C ARG A 206 -5.83 2.24 11.10
N LEU A 207 -4.85 2.83 11.76
CA LEU A 207 -3.89 2.08 12.55
C LEU A 207 -4.11 2.37 14.02
N VAL A 208 -3.93 1.35 14.84
CA VAL A 208 -3.92 1.47 16.29
C VAL A 208 -2.46 1.40 16.73
N ALA A 209 -1.88 2.54 17.13
CA ALA A 209 -0.56 2.58 17.75
C ALA A 209 -0.69 2.31 19.24
N MET A 210 -0.01 1.26 19.70
CA MET A 210 -0.01 0.77 21.07
C MET A 210 1.41 0.87 21.63
N ASP A 211 1.54 1.56 22.75
CA ASP A 211 2.75 1.63 23.55
C ASP A 211 2.63 0.62 24.66
N VAL A 212 3.45 -0.42 24.60
CA VAL A 212 3.34 -1.60 25.45
C VAL A 212 4.68 -1.91 26.10
N LEU A 213 4.65 -2.15 27.40
CA LEU A 213 5.74 -2.84 28.08
C LEU A 213 5.57 -4.34 27.83
N LEU A 214 6.63 -4.96 27.32
CA LEU A 214 6.66 -6.38 27.00
C LEU A 214 7.75 -7.05 27.83
N ASP A 215 7.40 -8.15 28.48
CA ASP A 215 8.30 -8.95 29.31
C ASP A 215 9.08 -9.94 28.45
N ASP A 216 10.41 -9.82 28.42
CA ASP A 216 11.33 -10.75 27.76
C ASP A 216 10.90 -11.13 26.33
N VAL A 217 10.48 -10.11 25.57
CA VAL A 217 10.02 -10.33 24.19
C VAL A 217 11.20 -10.66 23.29
N GLU A 218 11.04 -11.69 22.46
CA GLU A 218 12.00 -11.99 21.41
C GLU A 218 12.11 -10.80 20.45
N PHE A 219 13.33 -10.43 20.09
CA PHE A 219 13.59 -9.41 19.06
C PHE A 219 14.81 -9.78 18.22
N ASP A 220 14.83 -9.26 17.00
CA ASP A 220 15.98 -9.39 16.11
C ASP A 220 17.01 -8.32 16.46
N GLU A 221 18.19 -8.75 16.92
CA GLU A 221 19.26 -7.83 17.33
C GLU A 221 19.76 -6.94 16.17
N LYS A 222 19.68 -7.43 14.93
CA LYS A 222 20.08 -6.68 13.75
C LYS A 222 18.99 -5.71 13.31
N PHE A 223 17.73 -6.15 13.30
CA PHE A 223 16.57 -5.37 12.86
C PHE A 223 15.46 -5.36 13.91
N PRO A 224 15.66 -4.67 15.05
CA PRO A 224 14.66 -4.68 16.12
C PRO A 224 13.37 -3.97 15.72
N SER A 225 13.41 -3.07 14.73
CA SER A 225 12.22 -2.53 14.08
C SER A 225 11.75 -3.47 12.95
N SER A 226 10.63 -4.16 13.17
CA SER A 226 10.04 -5.13 12.25
C SER A 226 8.67 -4.66 11.74
N LEU A 227 8.50 -4.58 10.43
CA LEU A 227 7.21 -4.40 9.76
C LEU A 227 6.66 -5.78 9.42
N PHE A 228 5.44 -6.10 9.81
CA PHE A 228 4.81 -7.37 9.44
C PHE A 228 3.89 -7.16 8.23
N VAL A 229 3.98 -8.10 7.28
CA VAL A 229 3.25 -8.10 6.01
C VAL A 229 1.97 -8.92 6.17
N ASP A 230 0.82 -8.27 6.04
CA ASP A 230 -0.49 -8.92 6.12
C ASP A 230 -1.50 -8.13 5.27
N PRO A 231 -2.43 -8.78 4.54
CA PRO A 231 -3.40 -8.07 3.71
C PRO A 231 -4.35 -7.13 4.48
N VAL A 232 -4.53 -7.32 5.78
CA VAL A 232 -5.46 -6.56 6.64
C VAL A 232 -4.73 -5.97 7.84
N TYR A 233 -4.03 -6.80 8.59
CA TYR A 233 -3.41 -6.47 9.87
C TYR A 233 -1.92 -6.18 9.74
N TYR A 234 -1.48 -5.56 8.65
CA TYR A 234 -0.09 -5.17 8.52
C TYR A 234 0.26 -4.10 9.57
N GLY A 235 1.55 -3.89 9.80
CA GLY A 235 1.95 -2.92 10.79
C GLY A 235 3.44 -2.92 11.08
N LEU A 236 3.79 -2.38 12.24
CA LEU A 236 5.17 -2.35 12.73
C LEU A 236 5.24 -2.63 14.23
N MET A 237 6.32 -3.27 14.64
CA MET A 237 6.78 -3.40 16.00
C MET A 237 8.18 -2.77 16.07
N SER A 238 8.40 -1.80 16.95
CA SER A 238 9.69 -1.11 17.09
C SER A 238 9.97 -0.77 18.54
N PRO A 239 11.22 -0.90 19.00
CA PRO A 239 11.58 -0.53 20.36
C PRO A 239 11.49 1.00 20.54
N LEU A 240 11.00 1.44 21.68
CA LEU A 240 11.00 2.86 22.11
C LEU A 240 12.15 3.16 23.08
N GLU A 241 12.85 2.15 23.55
CA GLU A 241 14.09 2.19 24.32
C GLU A 241 14.97 1.00 23.93
N GLU A 242 16.25 1.04 24.27
CA GLU A 242 17.19 -0.02 23.89
C GLU A 242 16.71 -1.39 24.43
N PRO A 243 16.31 -2.33 23.56
CA PRO A 243 15.75 -3.60 24.00
C PRO A 243 16.88 -4.50 24.53
N ARG A 244 16.62 -5.22 25.62
CA ARG A 244 17.57 -6.16 26.24
C ARG A 244 16.86 -7.45 26.57
N ALA A 245 17.41 -8.58 26.11
CA ALA A 245 16.89 -9.90 26.41
C ALA A 245 16.82 -10.12 27.93
N GLY A 246 15.78 -10.81 28.39
CA GLY A 246 15.54 -11.09 29.81
C GLY A 246 14.99 -9.92 30.63
N THR A 247 14.62 -8.80 29.99
CA THR A 247 14.11 -7.61 30.70
C THR A 247 12.82 -7.07 30.09
N GLU A 248 11.99 -6.43 30.92
CA GLU A 248 10.87 -5.64 30.45
C GLU A 248 11.41 -4.46 29.63
N SER A 249 10.83 -4.24 28.45
CA SER A 249 11.20 -3.11 27.59
C SER A 249 9.98 -2.47 26.94
N LEU A 250 10.07 -1.18 26.65
CA LEU A 250 8.99 -0.41 26.02
C LEU A 250 9.02 -0.51 24.50
N TRP A 251 7.90 -0.94 23.91
CA TRP A 251 7.72 -1.13 22.47
C TRP A 251 6.55 -0.33 21.93
N ARG A 252 6.68 0.09 20.67
CA ARG A 252 5.55 0.51 19.85
C ARG A 252 5.12 -0.63 18.95
N CYS A 253 3.87 -1.07 19.12
CA CYS A 253 3.18 -1.96 18.20
C CYS A 253 2.07 -1.18 17.51
N THR A 254 2.18 -1.01 16.20
CA THR A 254 1.15 -0.33 15.39
C THR A 254 0.56 -1.34 14.43
N VAL A 255 -0.75 -1.55 14.48
CA VAL A 255 -1.45 -2.56 13.66
C VAL A 255 -2.57 -1.88 12.88
N ALA A 256 -2.65 -2.16 11.58
CA ALA A 256 -3.77 -1.75 10.74
C ALA A 256 -5.03 -2.55 11.08
N VAL A 257 -6.18 -1.92 10.94
CA VAL A 257 -7.48 -2.58 10.99
C VAL A 257 -8.14 -2.52 9.62
N ASP A 258 -9.08 -3.44 9.36
CA ASP A 258 -9.77 -3.44 8.07
C ASP A 258 -10.43 -2.07 7.82
N PRO A 259 -10.30 -1.49 6.62
CA PRO A 259 -11.03 -0.28 6.23
C PRO A 259 -12.54 -0.31 6.49
N THR A 260 -13.16 -1.49 6.48
CA THR A 260 -14.60 -1.66 6.73
C THR A 260 -14.94 -1.84 8.21
N ASP A 261 -13.94 -1.78 9.09
CA ASP A 261 -14.15 -1.88 10.53
C ASP A 261 -14.99 -0.69 11.03
N ALA A 262 -16.22 -0.98 11.45
CA ALA A 262 -17.20 0.02 11.86
C ALA A 262 -17.03 0.47 13.33
N ARG A 263 -16.08 -0.11 14.08
CA ARG A 263 -15.85 0.25 15.47
C ARG A 263 -15.41 1.71 15.59
N THR A 264 -15.92 2.39 16.61
CA THR A 264 -15.47 3.71 17.03
C THR A 264 -14.00 3.69 17.46
N ASP A 265 -13.38 4.86 17.53
CA ASP A 265 -11.99 4.97 18.00
C ASP A 265 -11.84 4.46 19.45
N ASP A 266 -12.85 4.62 20.30
CA ASP A 266 -12.89 4.09 21.67
C ASP A 266 -13.00 2.56 21.70
N GLU A 267 -13.81 1.96 20.82
CA GLU A 267 -13.91 0.50 20.70
C GLU A 267 -12.62 -0.11 20.14
N LEU A 268 -11.91 0.59 19.25
CA LEU A 268 -10.60 0.16 18.74
C LEU A 268 -9.50 0.16 19.80
N ILE A 269 -9.67 0.92 20.89
CA ILE A 269 -8.75 0.92 22.04
C ILE A 269 -9.31 0.20 23.25
N SER A 270 -10.39 -0.57 23.08
CA SER A 270 -10.86 -1.49 24.11
C SER A 270 -9.76 -2.51 24.44
N GLU A 271 -9.68 -2.92 25.70
CA GLU A 271 -8.70 -3.89 26.19
C GLU A 271 -8.69 -5.17 25.34
N LYS A 272 -9.88 -5.69 25.03
CA LYS A 272 -10.07 -6.85 24.16
C LYS A 272 -9.47 -6.65 22.76
N ASN A 273 -9.75 -5.52 22.11
CA ASN A 273 -9.21 -5.30 20.76
C ASN A 273 -7.70 -5.09 20.77
N ILE A 274 -7.18 -4.38 21.79
CA ILE A 274 -5.74 -4.21 21.95
C ILE A 274 -5.06 -5.57 22.09
N GLU A 275 -5.59 -6.44 22.95
CA GLU A 275 -5.10 -7.82 23.06
C GLU A 275 -5.12 -8.51 21.69
N GLU A 276 -6.26 -8.54 21.00
CA GLU A 276 -6.39 -9.18 19.68
C GLU A 276 -5.39 -8.65 18.63
N LEU A 277 -5.07 -7.35 18.64
CA LEU A 277 -4.10 -6.74 17.74
C LEU A 277 -2.66 -7.07 18.14
N LEU A 278 -2.34 -7.04 19.44
CA LEU A 278 -1.02 -7.43 19.95
C LEU A 278 -0.73 -8.90 19.65
N LEU A 279 -1.71 -9.79 19.75
CA LEU A 279 -1.55 -11.20 19.41
C LEU A 279 -1.16 -11.45 17.94
N LYS A 280 -1.42 -10.49 17.05
CA LYS A 280 -1.03 -10.53 15.62
C LYS A 280 0.36 -9.96 15.36
N ALA A 281 0.83 -9.07 16.23
CA ALA A 281 2.05 -8.29 16.00
C ALA A 281 3.25 -8.73 16.85
N VAL A 282 2.98 -9.28 18.04
CA VAL A 282 3.99 -9.52 19.08
C VAL A 282 4.29 -11.01 19.21
N PRO A 283 5.54 -11.46 19.02
CA PRO A 283 5.95 -12.83 19.31
C PRO A 283 5.94 -13.09 20.83
N GLY A 284 6.07 -14.35 21.24
CA GLY A 284 6.09 -14.78 22.63
C GLY A 284 4.95 -15.76 22.97
N PRO A 285 4.78 -16.08 24.26
CA PRO A 285 3.83 -17.08 24.71
C PRO A 285 2.37 -16.63 24.46
N ARG A 286 1.45 -17.59 24.61
CA ARG A 286 0.00 -17.36 24.61
C ARG A 286 -0.60 -17.96 25.90
N PRO A 287 -1.28 -17.17 26.75
CA PRO A 287 -1.56 -15.73 26.62
C PRO A 287 -0.28 -14.87 26.67
N LEU A 288 -0.32 -13.71 26.01
CA LEU A 288 0.82 -12.82 25.90
C LEU A 288 0.90 -11.92 27.16
N PRO A 289 2.03 -11.89 27.89
CA PRO A 289 2.23 -10.93 28.98
C PRO A 289 2.57 -9.54 28.42
N PHE A 290 1.74 -8.55 28.71
CA PHE A 290 1.98 -7.17 28.32
C PHE A 290 1.31 -6.19 29.28
N LYS A 291 1.82 -4.95 29.30
CA LYS A 291 1.16 -3.81 29.94
C LYS A 291 1.02 -2.66 28.96
N VAL A 292 -0.22 -2.30 28.66
CA VAL A 292 -0.53 -1.16 27.78
C VAL A 292 -0.31 0.14 28.55
N LEU A 293 0.57 1.00 28.06
CA LEU A 293 0.73 2.37 28.56
C LEU A 293 -0.18 3.33 27.82
N ARG A 294 -0.39 3.11 26.52
CA ARG A 294 -1.22 3.95 25.68
C ARG A 294 -1.66 3.20 24.43
N ALA A 295 -2.87 3.47 23.96
CA ALA A 295 -3.30 3.13 22.62
C ALA A 295 -3.95 4.35 21.95
N SER A 296 -3.71 4.54 20.66
CA SER A 296 -4.30 5.63 19.89
C SER A 296 -4.60 5.15 18.47
N PRO A 297 -5.87 5.18 18.05
CA PRO A 297 -6.20 5.01 16.65
C PRO A 297 -5.86 6.30 15.90
N TYR A 298 -5.46 6.17 14.65
CA TYR A 298 -5.27 7.30 13.76
C TYR A 298 -5.42 6.87 12.30
N ARG A 299 -5.82 7.84 11.48
CA ARG A 299 -5.78 7.70 10.03
C ARG A 299 -4.42 8.07 9.50
N VAL A 300 -4.08 7.46 8.39
CA VAL A 300 -2.83 7.71 7.71
C VAL A 300 -3.05 8.60 6.52
N HIS A 301 -2.07 9.44 6.24
CA HIS A 301 -2.16 10.45 5.20
C HIS A 301 -0.96 10.35 4.26
N GLN A 302 -1.15 10.83 3.04
CA GLN A 302 -0.11 11.23 2.08
C GLN A 302 -0.53 12.59 1.55
N LEU A 303 -0.31 13.62 2.36
CA LEU A 303 -0.81 14.96 2.13
C LEU A 303 0.33 15.96 2.15
N CYS A 304 0.37 16.86 1.19
CA CYS A 304 1.37 17.93 1.09
C CYS A 304 0.66 19.27 0.89
N ALA A 305 1.09 20.30 1.61
CA ALA A 305 0.57 21.64 1.44
C ALA A 305 0.82 22.16 0.01
N SER A 306 -0.15 22.90 -0.52
CA SER A 306 -0.09 23.46 -1.89
C SER A 306 1.06 24.46 -2.08
N THR A 307 1.53 25.04 -0.97
CA THR A 307 2.72 25.87 -0.81
C THR A 307 3.14 25.75 0.66
N PHE A 308 4.44 25.83 0.98
CA PHE A 308 4.90 25.87 2.37
C PHE A 308 5.07 27.30 2.87
N ASN A 309 4.75 28.32 2.07
CA ASN A 309 4.77 29.70 2.51
C ASN A 309 3.56 30.50 1.98
N ARG A 310 3.21 31.57 2.68
CA ARG A 310 2.31 32.62 2.20
C ARG A 310 2.68 33.95 2.85
N GLY A 311 3.24 34.86 2.05
CA GLY A 311 3.72 36.16 2.54
C GLY A 311 4.89 35.99 3.50
N ARG A 312 4.75 36.50 4.72
CA ARG A 312 5.73 36.41 5.81
C ARG A 312 5.55 35.19 6.70
N CYS A 313 4.73 34.22 6.28
CA CYS A 313 4.50 32.99 7.03
C CYS A 313 4.99 31.76 6.25
N ALA A 314 5.60 30.81 6.96
CA ALA A 314 6.06 29.53 6.41
C ALA A 314 5.59 28.36 7.28
N LEU A 315 5.54 27.15 6.71
CA LEU A 315 5.14 25.90 7.35
C LEU A 315 6.33 24.92 7.35
N ALA A 316 6.44 24.08 8.38
CA ALA A 316 7.44 23.01 8.47
C ALA A 316 6.88 21.74 9.14
N GLY A 317 7.43 20.57 8.79
CA GLY A 317 7.03 19.27 9.34
C GLY A 317 5.56 18.93 9.08
N ASP A 318 4.89 18.32 10.05
CA ASP A 318 3.48 17.88 9.94
C ASP A 318 2.49 19.02 9.63
N ALA A 319 2.86 20.29 9.90
CA ALA A 319 2.06 21.43 9.49
C ALA A 319 2.06 21.61 7.96
N ALA A 320 3.13 21.19 7.28
CA ALA A 320 3.35 21.31 5.85
C ALA A 320 3.05 20.01 5.08
N HIS A 321 3.36 18.84 5.63
CA HIS A 321 3.14 17.55 4.97
C HIS A 321 2.91 16.41 5.97
N LEU A 322 2.10 15.43 5.58
CA LEU A 322 1.72 14.27 6.39
C LEU A 322 1.96 13.02 5.56
N ASN A 323 2.64 12.02 6.14
CA ASN A 323 2.92 10.76 5.47
C ASN A 323 2.56 9.56 6.34
N ASN A 324 2.62 8.38 5.73
CA ASN A 324 2.46 7.15 6.48
C ASN A 324 3.70 6.79 7.30
N PRO A 325 3.53 6.13 8.45
CA PRO A 325 4.63 5.85 9.38
C PRO A 325 5.57 4.75 8.87
N MET A 326 5.23 4.03 7.79
CA MET A 326 6.00 2.88 7.32
C MET A 326 7.31 3.36 6.71
N GLY A 327 8.39 3.21 7.48
CA GLY A 327 9.72 3.69 7.13
C GLY A 327 10.07 5.06 7.69
N ALA A 328 9.47 5.49 8.82
CA ALA A 328 9.97 6.57 9.68
C ALA A 328 10.32 7.92 9.01
N MET A 329 9.59 8.30 7.96
CA MET A 329 9.92 9.49 7.15
C MET A 329 9.38 10.82 7.70
N GLY A 330 8.31 10.81 8.50
CA GLY A 330 7.62 12.01 8.98
C GLY A 330 8.54 12.96 9.76
N LEU A 331 8.95 12.58 10.97
CA LEU A 331 9.81 13.44 11.78
C LEU A 331 11.20 13.64 11.15
N THR A 332 11.76 12.62 10.48
CA THR A 332 13.03 12.76 9.72
C THR A 332 13.00 13.96 8.78
N THR A 333 11.96 14.06 7.95
CA THR A 333 11.86 15.14 6.96
C THR A 333 11.43 16.46 7.59
N GLY A 334 10.63 16.43 8.65
CA GLY A 334 10.29 17.63 9.43
C GLY A 334 11.50 18.31 10.07
N LEU A 335 12.47 17.55 10.60
CA LEU A 335 13.72 18.13 11.14
C LEU A 335 14.56 18.81 10.06
N ILE A 336 14.54 18.27 8.83
CA ILE A 336 15.25 18.86 7.69
C ILE A 336 14.52 20.12 7.19
N ASP A 337 13.18 20.16 7.28
CA ASP A 337 12.43 21.38 6.98
C ASP A 337 12.82 22.52 7.93
N SER A 338 12.96 22.23 9.23
CA SER A 338 13.41 23.21 10.23
C SER A 338 14.75 23.83 9.89
N GLU A 339 15.72 23.00 9.48
CA GLU A 339 17.05 23.46 9.09
C GLU A 339 17.00 24.35 7.85
N ALA A 340 16.35 23.88 6.79
CA ALA A 340 16.25 24.61 5.53
C ALA A 340 15.48 25.94 5.69
N LEU A 341 14.44 25.96 6.53
CA LEU A 341 13.68 27.17 6.81
C LEU A 341 14.47 28.17 7.65
N ALA A 342 15.22 27.71 8.65
CA ALA A 342 16.08 28.59 9.44
C ALA A 342 17.16 29.26 8.55
N ASP A 343 17.80 28.49 7.66
CA ASP A 343 18.79 29.02 6.72
C ASP A 343 18.14 30.06 5.76
N ALA A 344 16.92 29.79 5.26
CA ALA A 344 16.18 30.73 4.43
C ALA A 344 15.87 32.06 5.16
N LEU A 345 15.43 31.98 6.41
CA LEU A 345 15.12 33.17 7.23
C LEU A 345 16.37 33.95 7.61
N GLU A 346 17.48 33.26 7.91
CA GLU A 346 18.78 33.90 8.17
C GLU A 346 19.25 34.73 6.97
N LEU A 347 19.20 34.15 5.76
CA LEU A 347 19.54 34.85 4.52
C LEU A 347 18.67 36.10 4.30
N ILE A 348 17.39 36.06 4.66
CA ILE A 348 16.50 37.20 4.48
C ILE A 348 16.77 38.28 5.54
N ILE A 349 16.88 37.90 6.81
CA ILE A 349 16.98 38.83 7.94
C ILE A 349 18.38 39.45 8.04
N HIS A 350 19.44 38.66 7.89
CA HIS A 350 20.82 39.13 8.08
C HIS A 350 21.47 39.57 6.76
N ASP A 351 21.29 38.80 5.69
CA ASP A 351 21.98 39.06 4.42
C ASP A 351 21.17 39.94 3.45
N GLY A 352 19.98 40.39 3.87
CA GLY A 352 19.10 41.25 3.10
C GLY A 352 18.62 40.63 1.78
N LYS A 353 18.56 39.29 1.72
CA LYS A 353 18.09 38.60 0.52
C LYS A 353 16.58 38.77 0.33
N PRO A 354 16.07 38.68 -0.91
CA PRO A 354 14.65 38.82 -1.17
C PRO A 354 13.81 37.75 -0.46
N ILE A 355 12.60 38.14 -0.01
CA ILE A 355 11.63 37.24 0.64
C ILE A 355 11.26 36.02 -0.22
N GLY A 356 11.40 36.12 -1.55
CA GLY A 356 11.18 35.03 -2.50
C GLY A 356 12.09 33.80 -2.29
N ILE A 357 13.12 33.87 -1.43
CA ILE A 357 13.83 32.67 -0.96
C ILE A 357 12.86 31.68 -0.28
N LEU A 358 11.79 32.16 0.37
CA LEU A 358 10.76 31.29 0.95
C LEU A 358 10.02 30.48 -0.11
N ASP A 359 9.93 30.96 -1.35
CA ASP A 359 9.38 30.19 -2.47
C ASP A 359 10.32 29.07 -2.86
N THR A 360 11.63 29.33 -2.88
CA THR A 360 12.65 28.29 -3.11
C THR A 360 12.62 27.22 -2.02
N TYR A 361 12.56 27.62 -0.74
CA TYR A 361 12.35 26.69 0.37
C TYR A 361 11.08 25.85 0.15
N SER A 362 9.96 26.51 -0.15
CA SER A 362 8.69 25.84 -0.35
C SER A 362 8.74 24.82 -1.48
N ASP A 363 9.27 25.21 -2.63
CA ASP A 363 9.29 24.37 -3.82
C ASP A 363 10.25 23.19 -3.66
N GLU A 364 11.43 23.40 -3.09
CA GLU A 364 12.38 22.31 -2.86
C GLU A 364 11.88 21.30 -1.82
N ARG A 365 11.27 21.76 -0.72
CA ARG A 365 10.74 20.85 0.31
C ARG A 365 9.51 20.09 -0.19
N ARG A 366 8.64 20.75 -0.97
CA ARG A 366 7.52 20.07 -1.66
C ARG A 366 8.02 19.07 -2.69
N ARG A 367 9.05 19.41 -3.48
CA ARG A 367 9.67 18.51 -4.44
C ARG A 367 10.20 17.26 -3.74
N VAL A 368 10.96 17.41 -2.65
CA VAL A 368 11.45 16.27 -1.85
C VAL A 368 10.29 15.41 -1.35
N PHE A 369 9.20 16.02 -0.87
CA PHE A 369 8.03 15.24 -0.47
C PHE A 369 7.48 14.42 -1.64
N GLN A 370 7.22 15.07 -2.78
CA GLN A 370 6.57 14.49 -3.94
C GLN A 370 7.43 13.45 -4.67
N THR A 371 8.75 13.65 -4.75
CA THR A 371 9.64 12.80 -5.53
C THR A 371 10.34 11.73 -4.70
N PHE A 372 10.32 11.84 -3.38
CA PHE A 372 11.02 10.91 -2.50
C PHE A 372 10.15 10.40 -1.34
N VAL A 373 9.61 11.29 -0.51
CA VAL A 373 8.90 10.89 0.72
C VAL A 373 7.63 10.10 0.42
N ASP A 374 6.75 10.65 -0.42
CA ASP A 374 5.49 10.00 -0.79
C ASP A 374 5.73 8.68 -1.55
N PRO A 375 6.52 8.64 -2.65
CA PRO A 375 6.80 7.39 -3.34
C PRO A 375 7.41 6.30 -2.44
N THR A 376 8.38 6.66 -1.61
CA THR A 376 9.10 5.70 -0.74
C THR A 376 8.18 5.16 0.34
N SER A 377 7.49 6.04 1.07
CA SER A 377 6.60 5.61 2.15
C SER A 377 5.38 4.88 1.59
N THR A 378 4.84 5.27 0.44
CA THR A 378 3.77 4.54 -0.25
C THR A 378 4.24 3.14 -0.65
N GLN A 379 5.43 3.00 -1.23
CA GLN A 379 5.99 1.69 -1.57
C GLN A 379 6.22 0.81 -0.33
N ASN A 380 6.66 1.38 0.79
CA ASN A 380 6.81 0.66 2.05
C ASN A 380 5.47 0.10 2.55
N LYS A 381 4.40 0.91 2.50
CA LYS A 381 3.03 0.47 2.84
C LYS A 381 2.55 -0.62 1.88
N LEU A 382 2.71 -0.43 0.57
CA LEU A 382 2.25 -1.40 -0.43
C LEU A 382 2.99 -2.74 -0.33
N ARG A 383 4.29 -2.71 -0.02
CA ARG A 383 5.09 -3.92 0.27
C ARG A 383 4.54 -4.67 1.49
N SER A 384 3.97 -3.96 2.45
CA SER A 384 3.26 -4.56 3.60
C SER A 384 1.90 -5.17 3.24
N THR A 385 1.40 -5.03 2.01
CA THR A 385 0.08 -5.54 1.54
C THR A 385 0.13 -6.62 0.42
N GLY A 386 1.31 -6.93 -0.14
CA GLY A 386 1.58 -8.07 -1.06
C GLY A 386 1.31 -7.88 -2.56
N ASP A 387 2.17 -8.40 -3.44
CA ASP A 387 2.06 -8.37 -4.93
C ASP A 387 1.87 -9.79 -5.56
N ASN A 388 1.33 -9.89 -6.79
CA ASN A 388 1.03 -11.18 -7.45
C ASN A 388 2.29 -11.99 -7.86
N ALA A 389 3.37 -11.33 -8.28
CA ALA A 389 4.61 -12.01 -8.66
C ALA A 389 5.23 -12.71 -7.44
N THR A 390 5.22 -12.03 -6.30
CA THR A 390 5.69 -12.53 -5.00
C THR A 390 4.84 -13.72 -4.55
N LYS A 391 3.50 -13.65 -4.68
CA LYS A 391 2.61 -14.78 -4.36
C LYS A 391 2.90 -15.98 -5.25
N PHE A 392 2.99 -15.78 -6.57
CA PHE A 392 3.26 -16.86 -7.51
C PHE A 392 4.63 -17.49 -7.25
N ALA A 393 5.69 -16.68 -7.11
CA ALA A 393 7.03 -17.19 -6.85
C ALA A 393 7.12 -17.96 -5.52
N LYS A 394 6.46 -17.47 -4.46
CA LYS A 394 6.39 -18.20 -3.19
C LYS A 394 5.64 -19.52 -3.32
N ASP A 395 4.48 -19.51 -3.97
CA ASP A 395 3.71 -20.75 -4.21
C ASP A 395 4.48 -21.73 -5.10
N LEU A 396 5.19 -21.25 -6.11
CA LEU A 396 6.02 -22.04 -7.03
C LEU A 396 7.14 -22.77 -6.27
N LEU A 397 7.71 -22.13 -5.24
CA LEU A 397 8.80 -22.67 -4.42
C LEU A 397 8.32 -23.65 -3.32
N ILE A 398 7.01 -23.83 -3.15
CA ILE A 398 6.46 -24.83 -2.23
C ILE A 398 6.65 -26.23 -2.81
N ASP A 399 7.26 -27.12 -2.02
CA ASP A 399 7.45 -28.53 -2.34
C ASP A 399 6.14 -29.18 -2.84
N PRO A 400 6.10 -29.70 -4.08
CA PRO A 400 4.94 -30.38 -4.65
C PRO A 400 4.37 -31.53 -3.81
N SER A 401 5.18 -32.18 -2.98
CA SER A 401 4.72 -33.26 -2.11
C SER A 401 3.71 -32.80 -1.05
N THR A 402 3.71 -31.51 -0.67
CA THR A 402 2.75 -30.95 0.30
C THR A 402 1.29 -31.01 -0.18
N ARG A 403 1.10 -31.24 -1.47
CA ARG A 403 -0.20 -31.36 -2.16
C ARG A 403 -0.33 -32.68 -2.92
N GLY A 404 0.47 -33.70 -2.58
CA GLY A 404 0.43 -35.03 -3.18
C GLY A 404 0.94 -35.13 -4.62
N VAL A 405 1.76 -34.16 -5.05
CA VAL A 405 2.34 -34.12 -6.40
C VAL A 405 3.79 -34.61 -6.32
N HIS A 406 4.12 -35.62 -7.14
CA HIS A 406 5.44 -36.27 -7.14
C HIS A 406 6.03 -36.44 -8.54
N ASP A 407 5.28 -36.06 -9.58
CA ASP A 407 5.64 -36.22 -10.99
C ASP A 407 6.32 -35.00 -11.61
N VAL A 408 6.32 -33.85 -10.89
CA VAL A 408 6.92 -32.59 -11.32
C VAL A 408 7.68 -31.90 -10.20
N VAL A 409 8.63 -31.06 -10.57
CA VAL A 409 9.35 -30.12 -9.68
C VAL A 409 9.45 -28.76 -10.35
N HIS A 410 9.46 -27.70 -9.55
CA HIS A 410 9.56 -26.32 -10.05
C HIS A 410 10.91 -25.72 -9.70
N ASN A 411 11.50 -25.02 -10.67
CA ASN A 411 12.77 -24.31 -10.49
C ASN A 411 12.59 -22.84 -10.86
N LEU A 412 12.70 -21.95 -9.87
CA LEU A 412 12.87 -20.52 -10.15
C LEU A 412 14.33 -20.29 -10.53
N VAL A 413 14.60 -20.06 -11.82
CA VAL A 413 15.97 -19.91 -12.35
C VAL A 413 16.39 -18.46 -12.57
N ALA A 414 15.44 -17.57 -12.83
CA ALA A 414 15.71 -16.15 -13.04
C ALA A 414 14.50 -15.26 -12.71
N VAL A 415 14.77 -13.99 -12.38
CA VAL A 415 13.76 -12.92 -12.27
C VAL A 415 14.29 -11.63 -12.90
N ALA A 416 13.40 -10.77 -13.38
CA ALA A 416 13.78 -9.49 -13.97
C ALA A 416 12.92 -8.33 -13.47
N SER A 417 13.53 -7.15 -13.43
CA SER A 417 12.85 -5.88 -13.24
C SER A 417 13.21 -4.93 -14.36
N SER A 418 12.23 -4.18 -14.87
CA SER A 418 12.44 -3.14 -15.88
C SER A 418 13.03 -1.85 -15.32
N THR A 419 13.12 -1.73 -13.99
CA THR A 419 13.52 -0.48 -13.31
C THR A 419 14.95 -0.49 -12.79
N SER A 420 15.43 -1.63 -12.27
CA SER A 420 16.83 -1.81 -11.89
C SER A 420 17.16 -3.27 -11.55
N LEU A 421 18.44 -3.62 -11.66
CA LEU A 421 18.97 -4.90 -11.17
C LEU A 421 18.70 -5.09 -9.67
N GLN A 422 18.85 -4.03 -8.88
CA GLN A 422 18.62 -4.07 -7.43
C GLN A 422 17.18 -4.52 -7.11
N LYS A 423 16.18 -4.04 -7.84
CA LYS A 423 14.78 -4.47 -7.63
C LYS A 423 14.57 -5.97 -7.88
N ALA A 424 15.27 -6.53 -8.86
CA ALA A 424 15.24 -7.97 -9.12
C ALA A 424 15.92 -8.75 -7.97
N GLN A 425 17.04 -8.26 -7.45
CA GLN A 425 17.74 -8.85 -6.30
C GLN A 425 16.91 -8.77 -5.00
N ASP A 426 16.25 -7.64 -4.76
CA ASP A 426 15.33 -7.46 -3.64
C ASP A 426 14.16 -8.45 -3.72
N PHE A 427 13.64 -8.68 -4.93
CA PHE A 427 12.58 -9.66 -5.16
C PHE A 427 13.04 -11.09 -4.85
N LEU A 428 14.22 -11.50 -5.33
CA LEU A 428 14.79 -12.82 -5.00
C LEU A 428 14.89 -13.03 -3.49
N SER A 429 15.32 -12.00 -2.77
CA SER A 429 15.38 -12.03 -1.30
C SER A 429 13.98 -12.20 -0.70
N ALA A 430 12.98 -11.47 -1.21
CA ALA A 430 11.61 -11.49 -0.69
C ALA A 430 10.83 -12.77 -0.87
N VAL A 431 11.24 -13.60 -1.82
CA VAL A 431 10.62 -14.89 -2.09
C VAL A 431 11.48 -16.05 -1.57
N ASN A 432 12.59 -15.77 -0.87
CA ASN A 432 13.57 -16.77 -0.44
C ASN A 432 14.01 -17.66 -1.63
N ALA A 433 14.35 -17.01 -2.75
CA ALA A 433 14.70 -17.73 -3.97
C ALA A 433 15.94 -18.62 -3.78
N PRO A 434 16.03 -19.77 -4.48
CA PRO A 434 17.20 -20.64 -4.45
C PRO A 434 18.49 -19.87 -4.78
N PRO A 435 19.65 -20.19 -4.18
CA PRO A 435 20.90 -19.44 -4.38
C PRO A 435 21.40 -19.37 -5.82
N ARG A 436 20.93 -20.26 -6.70
CA ARG A 436 21.28 -20.30 -8.13
C ARG A 436 20.37 -19.45 -9.02
N THR A 437 19.40 -18.73 -8.44
CA THR A 437 18.46 -17.89 -9.19
C THR A 437 19.15 -16.60 -9.64
N THR A 438 19.08 -16.28 -10.93
CA THR A 438 19.71 -15.10 -11.52
C THR A 438 18.79 -13.87 -11.47
N ALA A 439 19.30 -12.73 -11.01
CA ALA A 439 18.59 -11.45 -11.11
C ALA A 439 19.02 -10.70 -12.38
N HIS A 440 18.06 -10.22 -13.16
CA HIS A 440 18.30 -9.40 -14.35
C HIS A 440 17.76 -7.98 -14.17
N GLY A 441 18.54 -6.99 -14.60
CA GLY A 441 18.15 -5.57 -14.56
C GLY A 441 17.32 -5.10 -15.75
N SER A 442 16.97 -6.00 -16.68
CA SER A 442 16.05 -5.73 -17.79
C SER A 442 15.36 -7.03 -18.23
N TYR A 443 14.23 -6.90 -18.95
CA TYR A 443 13.51 -8.06 -19.49
C TYR A 443 14.30 -8.73 -20.62
N GLU A 444 14.96 -7.96 -21.47
CA GLU A 444 15.78 -8.46 -22.59
C GLU A 444 16.90 -9.37 -22.08
N SER A 445 17.54 -9.00 -20.97
CA SER A 445 18.59 -9.81 -20.37
C SER A 445 18.08 -11.15 -19.84
N LEU A 446 16.88 -11.20 -19.25
CA LEU A 446 16.27 -12.46 -18.82
C LEU A 446 15.83 -13.30 -20.01
N LEU A 447 15.29 -12.69 -21.05
CA LEU A 447 14.85 -13.40 -22.25
C LEU A 447 16.04 -13.98 -23.04
N ALA A 448 17.22 -13.38 -22.93
CA ALA A 448 18.46 -13.91 -23.48
C ALA A 448 19.07 -15.06 -22.65
N ASP A 449 18.63 -15.27 -21.40
CA ASP A 449 19.14 -16.33 -20.54
C ASP A 449 18.66 -17.71 -21.04
N HIS A 450 19.59 -18.58 -21.41
CA HIS A 450 19.29 -19.92 -21.93
C HIS A 450 18.77 -20.89 -20.87
N THR A 451 18.91 -20.59 -19.58
CA THR A 451 18.38 -21.40 -18.48
C THR A 451 16.87 -21.19 -18.28
N VAL A 452 16.31 -20.10 -18.80
CA VAL A 452 14.87 -19.79 -18.72
C VAL A 452 14.12 -20.55 -19.81
N GLU A 453 13.24 -21.48 -19.44
CA GLU A 453 12.41 -22.24 -20.40
C GLU A 453 11.01 -21.63 -20.56
N ILE A 454 10.40 -21.24 -19.45
CA ILE A 454 9.07 -20.62 -19.36
C ILE A 454 9.14 -19.33 -18.55
N VAL A 455 8.35 -18.32 -18.95
CA VAL A 455 8.25 -17.02 -18.26
C VAL A 455 6.83 -16.83 -17.73
N TYR A 456 6.71 -16.57 -16.43
CA TYR A 456 5.49 -16.04 -15.82
C TYR A 456 5.46 -14.52 -15.92
N ILE A 457 4.43 -13.96 -16.56
CA ILE A 457 4.30 -12.52 -16.79
C ILE A 457 3.12 -12.00 -15.98
N SER A 458 3.40 -11.16 -14.97
CA SER A 458 2.39 -10.56 -14.08
C SER A 458 2.45 -9.03 -14.05
N THR A 459 2.80 -8.42 -15.18
CA THR A 459 2.78 -6.96 -15.35
C THR A 459 1.34 -6.43 -15.39
N PRO A 460 1.08 -5.11 -15.38
CA PRO A 460 -0.27 -4.61 -15.63
C PRO A 460 -0.83 -5.03 -17.01
N HIS A 461 -2.16 -5.03 -17.19
CA HIS A 461 -2.81 -5.48 -18.44
C HIS A 461 -2.27 -4.79 -19.69
N SER A 462 -2.02 -3.48 -19.60
CA SER A 462 -1.39 -2.66 -20.65
C SER A 462 -0.02 -3.14 -21.11
N HIS A 463 0.63 -4.02 -20.33
CA HIS A 463 1.98 -4.52 -20.57
C HIS A 463 2.05 -5.99 -20.97
N HIS A 464 0.94 -6.73 -20.86
CA HIS A 464 0.90 -8.16 -21.17
C HIS A 464 1.33 -8.46 -22.61
N PHE A 465 0.78 -7.73 -23.58
CA PHE A 465 1.00 -8.01 -25.00
C PHE A 465 2.48 -7.92 -25.39
N GLN A 466 3.12 -6.78 -25.16
CA GLN A 466 4.50 -6.55 -25.55
C GLN A 466 5.47 -7.48 -24.83
N ASN A 467 5.22 -7.78 -23.55
CA ASN A 467 6.08 -8.66 -22.76
C ASN A 467 5.94 -10.12 -23.22
N ALA A 468 4.72 -10.60 -23.41
CA ALA A 468 4.47 -11.96 -23.91
C ALA A 468 4.99 -12.14 -25.34
N ARG A 469 4.78 -11.15 -26.20
CA ARG A 469 5.32 -11.15 -27.57
C ARG A 469 6.85 -11.21 -27.57
N ALA A 470 7.52 -10.40 -26.74
CA ALA A 470 8.96 -10.42 -26.62
C ALA A 470 9.48 -11.79 -26.15
N ALA A 471 8.82 -12.40 -25.15
CA ALA A 471 9.18 -13.73 -24.65
C ALA A 471 9.02 -14.82 -25.72
N LEU A 472 7.89 -14.84 -26.45
CA LEU A 472 7.66 -15.77 -27.55
C LEU A 472 8.67 -15.57 -28.69
N LEU A 473 8.99 -14.32 -29.03
CA LEU A 473 10.02 -14.01 -30.06
C LEU A 473 11.40 -14.52 -29.67
N ALA A 474 11.75 -14.44 -28.38
CA ALA A 474 12.96 -15.00 -27.79
C ALA A 474 12.94 -16.53 -27.64
N GLY A 475 11.85 -17.20 -28.06
CA GLY A 475 11.76 -18.66 -28.02
C GLY A 475 11.35 -19.23 -26.66
N LYS A 476 10.77 -18.41 -25.77
CA LYS A 476 10.35 -18.84 -24.43
C LYS A 476 8.89 -19.26 -24.40
N HIS A 477 8.57 -20.28 -23.61
CA HIS A 477 7.20 -20.59 -23.23
C HIS A 477 6.64 -19.50 -22.31
N VAL A 478 5.33 -19.31 -22.27
CA VAL A 478 4.71 -18.20 -21.53
C VAL A 478 3.50 -18.67 -20.73
N LEU A 479 3.50 -18.33 -19.44
CA LEU A 479 2.32 -18.28 -18.59
C LEU A 479 1.97 -16.80 -18.36
N LEU A 480 0.86 -16.33 -18.93
CA LEU A 480 0.51 -14.91 -18.97
C LEU A 480 -0.67 -14.61 -18.04
N GLU A 481 -0.49 -13.71 -17.07
CA GLU A 481 -1.55 -13.31 -16.16
C GLU A 481 -2.83 -12.84 -16.85
N LYS A 482 -3.92 -12.94 -16.11
CA LYS A 482 -5.22 -12.44 -16.55
C LYS A 482 -5.34 -10.91 -16.34
N SER A 483 -6.26 -10.21 -17.00
CA SER A 483 -6.84 -10.61 -18.28
C SER A 483 -5.74 -10.73 -19.33
N PHE A 484 -5.83 -11.75 -20.19
CA PHE A 484 -4.75 -12.14 -21.09
C PHE A 484 -4.08 -10.98 -21.84
N THR A 485 -4.86 -10.05 -22.38
CA THR A 485 -4.39 -8.80 -23.02
C THR A 485 -5.46 -7.71 -22.86
N VAL A 486 -5.25 -6.52 -23.44
CA VAL A 486 -6.25 -5.44 -23.40
C VAL A 486 -7.41 -5.71 -24.36
N ASN A 487 -7.18 -6.40 -25.48
CA ASN A 487 -8.18 -6.67 -26.51
C ASN A 487 -7.94 -7.99 -27.25
N ALA A 488 -8.96 -8.51 -27.94
CA ALA A 488 -8.85 -9.78 -28.64
C ALA A 488 -7.88 -9.75 -29.85
N ALA A 489 -7.59 -8.58 -30.42
CA ALA A 489 -6.64 -8.46 -31.52
C ALA A 489 -5.20 -8.76 -31.05
N GLN A 490 -4.79 -8.17 -29.93
CA GLN A 490 -3.52 -8.46 -29.25
C GLN A 490 -3.44 -9.95 -28.88
N ALA A 491 -4.50 -10.51 -28.28
CA ALA A 491 -4.55 -11.93 -27.95
C ALA A 491 -4.36 -12.83 -29.18
N ARG A 492 -5.05 -12.54 -30.30
CA ARG A 492 -4.92 -13.30 -31.55
C ARG A 492 -3.49 -13.33 -32.08
N ILE A 493 -2.80 -12.19 -32.03
CA ILE A 493 -1.39 -12.09 -32.45
C ILE A 493 -0.50 -12.99 -31.59
N LEU A 494 -0.68 -12.99 -30.26
CA LEU A 494 0.10 -13.87 -29.36
C LEU A 494 -0.17 -15.35 -29.62
N VAL A 495 -1.44 -15.73 -29.77
CA VAL A 495 -1.85 -17.11 -30.04
C VAL A 495 -1.27 -17.60 -31.37
N GLN A 496 -1.39 -16.79 -32.42
CA GLN A 496 -0.81 -17.11 -33.72
C GLN A 496 0.71 -17.27 -33.62
N LEU A 497 1.40 -16.32 -32.97
CA LEU A 497 2.84 -16.36 -32.79
C LEU A 497 3.31 -17.61 -32.02
N ALA A 498 2.62 -17.97 -30.93
CA ALA A 498 2.92 -19.16 -30.15
C ALA A 498 2.73 -20.44 -30.98
N ARG A 499 1.62 -20.55 -31.73
CA ARG A 499 1.35 -21.69 -32.63
C ARG A 499 2.39 -21.80 -33.75
N GLU A 500 2.75 -20.69 -34.39
CA GLU A 500 3.77 -20.64 -35.45
C GLU A 500 5.15 -21.07 -34.94
N LYS A 501 5.52 -20.62 -33.73
CA LYS A 501 6.80 -20.97 -33.09
C LYS A 501 6.76 -22.31 -32.35
N LYS A 502 5.59 -22.95 -32.25
CA LYS A 502 5.36 -24.18 -31.47
C LYS A 502 5.78 -24.02 -30.00
N LEU A 503 5.47 -22.87 -29.41
CA LEU A 503 5.76 -22.57 -28.00
C LEU A 503 4.49 -22.72 -27.18
N PHE A 504 4.62 -23.30 -25.99
CA PHE A 504 3.57 -23.28 -24.99
C PHE A 504 3.18 -21.86 -24.58
N LEU A 505 1.87 -21.60 -24.60
CA LEU A 505 1.25 -20.36 -24.14
C LEU A 505 -0.03 -20.70 -23.38
N MET A 506 -0.20 -20.15 -22.18
CA MET A 506 -1.40 -20.34 -21.36
C MET A 506 -1.77 -19.04 -20.63
N GLU A 507 -3.06 -18.75 -20.54
CA GLU A 507 -3.58 -17.72 -19.63
C GLU A 507 -3.52 -18.24 -18.18
N ALA A 508 -2.95 -17.46 -17.27
CA ALA A 508 -2.82 -17.78 -15.84
C ALA A 508 -4.16 -17.58 -15.13
N MET A 509 -5.10 -18.46 -15.46
CA MET A 509 -6.44 -18.52 -14.87
C MET A 509 -6.48 -19.60 -13.78
N TRP A 510 -5.64 -19.44 -12.75
CA TRP A 510 -5.47 -20.34 -11.60
C TRP A 510 -6.77 -20.95 -11.04
N THR A 511 -7.87 -20.20 -11.02
CA THR A 511 -9.21 -20.66 -10.62
C THR A 511 -9.63 -21.96 -11.31
N ARG A 512 -9.23 -22.20 -12.57
CA ARG A 512 -9.55 -23.43 -13.32
C ARG A 512 -8.88 -24.67 -12.78
N PHE A 513 -7.75 -24.51 -12.12
CA PHE A 513 -6.88 -25.59 -11.67
C PHE A 513 -7.14 -26.00 -10.23
N PHE A 514 -8.07 -25.32 -9.54
CA PHE A 514 -8.45 -25.66 -8.18
C PHE A 514 -9.16 -27.03 -8.16
N PRO A 515 -8.84 -27.91 -7.18
CA PRO A 515 -9.55 -29.17 -7.01
C PRO A 515 -11.07 -29.01 -6.92
N LEU A 516 -11.54 -27.92 -6.30
CA LEU A 516 -12.95 -27.55 -6.25
C LEU A 516 -13.54 -27.39 -7.64
N THR A 517 -12.89 -26.62 -8.51
CA THR A 517 -13.38 -26.36 -9.87
C THR A 517 -13.45 -27.64 -10.68
N LEU A 518 -12.43 -28.49 -10.59
CA LEU A 518 -12.43 -29.81 -11.24
C LEU A 518 -13.57 -30.69 -10.72
N TYR A 519 -13.83 -30.67 -9.41
CA TYR A 519 -14.92 -31.42 -8.81
C TYR A 519 -16.30 -30.93 -9.26
N VAL A 520 -16.52 -29.61 -9.33
CA VAL A 520 -17.77 -29.03 -9.85
C VAL A 520 -18.02 -29.45 -11.30
N ARG A 521 -16.98 -29.40 -12.15
CA ARG A 521 -17.07 -29.84 -13.54
C ARG A 521 -17.42 -31.34 -13.63
N GLN A 522 -16.86 -32.16 -12.74
CA GLN A 522 -17.20 -33.58 -12.67
C GLN A 522 -18.67 -33.80 -12.28
N LEU A 523 -19.18 -33.10 -11.26
CA LEU A 523 -20.59 -33.18 -10.84
C LEU A 523 -21.55 -32.83 -12.00
N ILE A 524 -21.17 -31.85 -12.83
CA ILE A 524 -21.97 -31.46 -14.00
C ILE A 524 -21.94 -32.56 -15.06
N LYS A 525 -20.77 -33.15 -15.34
CA LYS A 525 -20.63 -34.29 -16.27
C LYS A 525 -21.41 -35.53 -15.81
N ASP A 526 -21.43 -35.77 -14.51
CA ASP A 526 -22.18 -36.87 -13.89
C ASP A 526 -23.69 -36.61 -13.83
N GLY A 527 -24.14 -35.41 -14.22
CA GLY A 527 -25.56 -35.04 -14.28
C GLY A 527 -26.18 -34.78 -12.90
N ALA A 528 -25.38 -34.44 -11.88
CA ALA A 528 -25.84 -34.25 -10.50
C ALA A 528 -26.98 -33.23 -10.34
N ILE A 529 -27.04 -32.23 -11.22
CA ILE A 529 -28.10 -31.20 -11.27
C ILE A 529 -28.90 -31.23 -12.58
N GLY A 530 -28.73 -32.28 -13.40
CA GLY A 530 -29.33 -32.41 -14.72
C GLY A 530 -28.76 -31.43 -15.75
N ALA A 531 -29.58 -31.03 -16.73
CA ALA A 531 -29.13 -30.16 -17.82
C ALA A 531 -28.98 -28.71 -17.33
N VAL A 532 -27.78 -28.15 -17.43
CA VAL A 532 -27.50 -26.77 -16.99
C VAL A 532 -28.24 -25.78 -17.89
N GLN A 533 -28.98 -24.86 -17.27
CA GLN A 533 -29.79 -23.83 -17.92
C GLN A 533 -29.18 -22.43 -17.77
N ARG A 534 -28.56 -22.16 -16.60
CA ARG A 534 -28.05 -20.83 -16.27
C ARG A 534 -26.84 -20.88 -15.36
N VAL A 535 -25.91 -19.94 -15.56
CA VAL A 535 -24.83 -19.66 -14.61
C VAL A 535 -24.91 -18.20 -14.19
N VAL A 536 -24.88 -17.93 -12.88
CA VAL A 536 -24.76 -16.59 -12.33
C VAL A 536 -23.49 -16.54 -11.52
N ALA A 537 -22.59 -15.61 -11.84
CA ALA A 537 -21.30 -15.48 -11.18
C ALA A 537 -20.98 -14.02 -10.88
N ASP A 538 -20.46 -13.77 -9.69
CA ASP A 538 -20.15 -12.45 -9.17
C ASP A 538 -18.70 -12.35 -8.70
N ARG A 539 -18.05 -11.23 -9.03
CA ARG A 539 -16.76 -10.86 -8.46
C ARG A 539 -16.73 -9.39 -8.05
N ASN A 540 -16.99 -9.16 -6.78
CA ASN A 540 -16.89 -7.82 -6.20
C ASN A 540 -15.70 -7.65 -5.26
N LEU A 541 -15.21 -6.41 -5.12
CA LEU A 541 -14.04 -6.07 -4.31
C LEU A 541 -14.40 -5.28 -3.05
N GLY A 542 -15.43 -4.43 -3.08
CA GLY A 542 -15.91 -3.66 -1.93
C GLY A 542 -14.97 -2.53 -1.51
N ARG A 543 -14.25 -1.93 -2.45
CA ARG A 543 -13.19 -0.95 -2.17
C ARG A 543 -13.35 0.31 -3.03
N ASP A 544 -13.26 1.47 -2.38
CA ASP A 544 -13.22 2.76 -3.07
C ASP A 544 -11.79 3.11 -3.49
N ILE A 545 -11.35 2.60 -4.64
CA ILE A 545 -9.95 2.61 -5.09
C ILE A 545 -9.34 4.02 -5.10
N GLU A 546 -10.09 5.04 -5.50
CA GLU A 546 -9.61 6.43 -5.52
C GLU A 546 -9.28 6.90 -4.11
N THR A 547 -10.21 6.69 -3.16
CA THR A 547 -9.97 7.02 -1.76
C THR A 547 -8.83 6.19 -1.20
N LEU A 548 -8.71 4.91 -1.59
CA LEU A 548 -7.73 4.01 -1.01
C LEU A 548 -6.31 4.21 -1.54
N TYR A 549 -6.17 4.47 -2.84
CA TYR A 549 -4.92 4.35 -3.59
C TYR A 549 -4.70 5.48 -4.62
N GLY A 550 -5.66 6.38 -4.79
CA GLY A 550 -5.65 7.42 -5.80
C GLY A 550 -6.02 6.92 -7.21
N THR A 551 -6.11 7.87 -8.15
CA THR A 551 -6.49 7.60 -9.56
C THR A 551 -5.39 6.96 -10.39
N GLU A 552 -4.13 7.02 -9.90
CA GLU A 552 -2.98 6.41 -10.59
C GLU A 552 -2.86 4.90 -10.35
N HIS A 553 -3.65 4.34 -9.42
CA HIS A 553 -3.62 2.92 -9.09
C HIS A 553 -4.07 2.05 -10.27
N ARG A 554 -3.41 0.91 -10.50
CA ARG A 554 -3.61 0.01 -11.65
C ARG A 554 -5.07 -0.41 -11.90
N LEU A 555 -5.90 -0.44 -10.86
CA LEU A 555 -7.32 -0.81 -10.96
C LEU A 555 -8.21 0.28 -11.58
N VAL A 556 -7.79 1.54 -11.53
CA VAL A 556 -8.58 2.68 -12.02
C VAL A 556 -7.84 3.54 -13.04
N ASN A 557 -6.54 3.30 -13.24
CA ASN A 557 -5.73 4.05 -14.19
C ASN A 557 -5.98 3.55 -15.63
N PRO A 558 -6.51 4.40 -16.54
CA PRO A 558 -6.79 4.01 -17.92
C PRO A 558 -5.50 3.71 -18.71
N ALA A 559 -4.37 4.35 -18.39
CA ALA A 559 -3.07 4.05 -19.03
C ALA A 559 -2.55 2.65 -18.65
N LEU A 560 -3.07 2.06 -17.58
CA LEU A 560 -2.75 0.69 -17.18
C LEU A 560 -3.82 -0.33 -17.59
N ALA A 561 -4.83 0.09 -18.35
CA ALA A 561 -6.03 -0.69 -18.68
C ALA A 561 -6.75 -1.22 -17.41
N GLY A 562 -6.94 -0.31 -16.44
CA GLY A 562 -7.76 -0.55 -15.25
C GLY A 562 -9.26 -0.68 -15.55
N GLY A 563 -10.02 -1.14 -14.56
CA GLY A 563 -11.46 -1.33 -14.64
C GLY A 563 -11.91 -2.70 -14.14
N ALA A 564 -13.18 -2.80 -13.72
CA ALA A 564 -13.76 -4.05 -13.22
C ALA A 564 -13.86 -5.13 -14.29
N LEU A 565 -14.05 -4.77 -15.56
CA LEU A 565 -14.26 -5.71 -16.66
C LEU A 565 -13.02 -6.60 -16.86
N LEU A 566 -11.86 -5.98 -17.08
CA LEU A 566 -10.62 -6.73 -17.30
C LEU A 566 -10.05 -7.31 -16.00
N ASP A 567 -10.17 -6.64 -14.85
CA ASP A 567 -9.55 -7.16 -13.63
C ASP A 567 -10.40 -8.22 -12.91
N LEU A 568 -11.72 -8.01 -12.88
CA LEU A 568 -12.64 -8.76 -12.03
C LEU A 568 -13.62 -9.63 -12.82
N ALA A 569 -14.30 -9.09 -13.84
CA ALA A 569 -15.37 -9.79 -14.56
C ALA A 569 -14.87 -11.01 -15.35
N ILE A 570 -13.57 -11.07 -15.65
CA ILE A 570 -12.92 -12.23 -16.24
C ILE A 570 -13.15 -13.53 -15.44
N TYR A 571 -13.25 -13.44 -14.10
CA TYR A 571 -13.51 -14.62 -13.26
C TYR A 571 -14.96 -15.15 -13.41
N PRO A 572 -16.01 -14.32 -13.27
CA PRO A 572 -17.38 -14.71 -13.63
C PRO A 572 -17.54 -15.23 -15.06
N LEU A 573 -16.92 -14.56 -16.04
CA LEU A 573 -16.96 -15.00 -17.44
C LEU A 573 -16.31 -16.37 -17.59
N THR A 574 -15.19 -16.62 -16.92
CA THR A 574 -14.55 -17.94 -16.90
C THR A 574 -15.50 -19.03 -16.39
N TRP A 575 -16.27 -18.78 -15.32
CA TRP A 575 -17.28 -19.73 -14.84
C TRP A 575 -18.40 -19.98 -15.84
N ILE A 576 -18.86 -18.94 -16.53
CA ILE A 576 -19.90 -19.05 -17.55
C ILE A 576 -19.40 -19.88 -18.73
N PHE A 577 -18.25 -19.54 -19.30
CA PHE A 577 -17.73 -20.18 -20.49
C PHE A 577 -17.29 -21.62 -20.23
N GLN A 578 -16.63 -21.90 -19.11
CA GLN A 578 -16.21 -23.28 -18.84
C GLN A 578 -17.42 -24.24 -18.72
N ILE A 579 -18.55 -23.78 -18.19
CA ILE A 579 -19.74 -24.61 -17.97
C ILE A 579 -20.68 -24.63 -19.17
N LEU A 580 -21.04 -23.46 -19.71
CA LEU A 580 -22.06 -23.34 -20.76
C LEU A 580 -21.48 -23.47 -22.17
N HIS A 581 -20.16 -23.26 -22.33
CA HIS A 581 -19.50 -23.39 -23.62
C HIS A 581 -18.61 -24.63 -23.67
N HIS A 582 -17.58 -24.71 -22.83
CA HIS A 582 -16.57 -25.77 -22.93
C HIS A 582 -17.12 -27.16 -22.55
N ASP A 583 -17.74 -27.29 -21.37
CA ASP A 583 -18.26 -28.58 -20.88
C ASP A 583 -19.67 -28.92 -21.37
N SER A 584 -20.35 -28.00 -22.06
CA SER A 584 -21.72 -28.24 -22.53
C SER A 584 -21.75 -29.33 -23.62
N PRO A 585 -22.51 -30.43 -23.42
CA PRO A 585 -22.59 -31.51 -24.40
C PRO A 585 -23.35 -31.03 -25.64
N LEU A 586 -22.68 -31.07 -26.79
CA LEU A 586 -23.32 -30.84 -28.09
C LEU A 586 -23.56 -32.15 -28.83
N ALA A 587 -24.63 -32.18 -29.62
CA ALA A 587 -24.82 -33.25 -30.60
C ALA A 587 -23.62 -33.30 -31.56
N SER A 588 -23.20 -34.51 -31.91
CA SER A 588 -22.07 -34.72 -32.83
C SER A 588 -22.35 -34.02 -34.17
N GLY A 589 -21.40 -33.19 -34.62
CA GLY A 589 -21.49 -32.41 -35.85
C GLY A 589 -22.11 -31.01 -35.71
N THR A 590 -22.57 -30.61 -34.52
CA THR A 590 -23.06 -29.24 -34.30
C THR A 590 -21.90 -28.24 -34.24
N VAL A 591 -21.93 -27.24 -35.11
CA VAL A 591 -20.99 -26.10 -35.08
C VAL A 591 -21.51 -25.08 -34.05
N ARG A 592 -20.65 -24.63 -33.12
CA ARG A 592 -21.01 -23.58 -32.15
C ARG A 592 -21.15 -22.23 -32.85
N SER A 593 -22.31 -21.61 -32.71
CA SER A 593 -22.57 -20.23 -33.11
C SER A 593 -21.93 -19.26 -32.14
N SER A 594 -21.75 -18.01 -32.57
CA SER A 594 -21.30 -16.94 -31.67
C SER A 594 -22.35 -16.67 -30.60
N SER A 595 -21.90 -16.50 -29.36
CA SER A 595 -22.77 -16.09 -28.26
C SER A 595 -23.32 -14.68 -28.50
N HIS A 596 -24.57 -14.45 -28.08
CA HIS A 596 -25.14 -13.11 -28.00
C HIS A 596 -24.75 -12.47 -26.68
N VAL A 597 -24.31 -11.22 -26.72
CA VAL A 597 -23.86 -10.47 -25.55
C VAL A 597 -24.78 -9.26 -25.38
N SER A 598 -25.19 -9.00 -24.15
CA SER A 598 -25.83 -7.76 -23.73
C SER A 598 -25.13 -7.29 -22.47
N SER A 599 -24.83 -6.01 -22.36
CA SER A 599 -23.98 -5.52 -21.28
C SER A 599 -24.34 -4.13 -20.79
N SER A 600 -23.92 -3.81 -19.57
CA SER A 600 -24.02 -2.49 -18.97
C SER A 600 -22.80 -2.22 -18.11
N LEU A 601 -22.15 -1.07 -18.33
CA LEU A 601 -21.04 -0.59 -17.52
C LEU A 601 -21.43 0.67 -16.75
N VAL A 602 -21.07 0.72 -15.46
CA VAL A 602 -21.04 1.97 -14.68
C VAL A 602 -19.62 2.50 -14.72
N LYS A 603 -19.45 3.75 -15.14
CA LYS A 603 -18.13 4.39 -15.24
C LYS A 603 -17.61 4.81 -13.86
N TYR A 604 -16.31 4.60 -13.65
CA TYR A 604 -15.54 5.14 -12.55
C TYR A 604 -15.32 6.64 -12.80
N ALA A 605 -16.13 7.49 -12.17
CA ALA A 605 -16.22 8.92 -12.53
C ALA A 605 -14.88 9.68 -12.61
N PRO A 606 -13.89 9.47 -11.71
CA PRO A 606 -12.62 10.18 -11.76
C PRO A 606 -11.74 9.87 -12.98
N THR A 607 -11.79 8.65 -13.51
CA THR A 607 -10.83 8.18 -14.53
C THR A 607 -11.45 7.67 -15.81
N GLY A 608 -12.77 7.46 -15.84
CA GLY A 608 -13.52 7.06 -17.03
C GLY A 608 -13.42 5.57 -17.41
N VAL A 609 -12.67 4.76 -16.65
CA VAL A 609 -12.73 3.29 -16.76
C VAL A 609 -14.05 2.78 -16.21
N ASP A 610 -14.33 1.47 -16.27
CA ASP A 610 -15.52 0.90 -15.65
C ASP A 610 -15.31 0.57 -14.16
N GLU A 611 -16.25 1.00 -13.33
CA GLU A 611 -16.34 0.65 -11.90
C GLU A 611 -17.07 -0.67 -11.70
N THR A 612 -18.16 -0.87 -12.46
CA THR A 612 -19.03 -2.03 -12.39
C THR A 612 -19.34 -2.51 -13.80
N ALA A 613 -19.25 -3.82 -14.01
CA ALA A 613 -19.60 -4.49 -15.25
C ALA A 613 -20.69 -5.53 -15.00
N THR A 614 -21.75 -5.48 -15.78
CA THR A 614 -22.75 -6.57 -15.88
C THR A 614 -22.79 -7.06 -17.32
N VAL A 615 -22.59 -8.35 -17.51
CA VAL A 615 -22.53 -9.00 -18.81
C VAL A 615 -23.48 -10.20 -18.83
N ILE A 616 -24.40 -10.20 -19.77
CA ILE A 616 -25.28 -11.33 -20.06
C ILE A 616 -24.79 -11.98 -21.34
N VAL A 617 -24.54 -13.29 -21.27
CA VAL A 617 -24.11 -14.10 -22.42
C VAL A 617 -25.17 -15.16 -22.68
N THR A 618 -25.72 -15.18 -23.89
CA THR A 618 -26.67 -16.22 -24.32
C THR A 618 -26.01 -17.15 -25.32
N PHE A 619 -26.13 -18.45 -25.09
CA PHE A 619 -25.60 -19.51 -25.93
C PHE A 619 -26.73 -20.17 -26.72
N PRO A 620 -26.82 -19.95 -28.04
CA PRO A 620 -27.96 -20.38 -28.85
C PRO A 620 -28.18 -21.90 -28.85
N GLU A 621 -27.12 -22.70 -28.92
CA GLU A 621 -27.23 -24.15 -29.10
C GLU A 621 -27.88 -24.86 -27.92
N GLY A 622 -27.68 -24.34 -26.71
CA GLY A 622 -28.26 -24.88 -25.49
C GLY A 622 -29.43 -24.06 -24.96
N GLU A 623 -29.79 -22.97 -25.63
CA GLU A 623 -30.72 -21.94 -25.11
C GLU A 623 -30.38 -21.50 -23.67
N THR A 624 -29.09 -21.52 -23.31
CA THR A 624 -28.61 -21.24 -21.94
C THR A 624 -28.14 -19.81 -21.79
N GLN A 625 -28.08 -19.35 -20.54
CA GLN A 625 -27.69 -17.98 -20.22
C GLN A 625 -26.67 -17.90 -19.08
N GLY A 626 -25.61 -17.13 -19.29
CA GLY A 626 -24.69 -16.69 -18.25
C GLY A 626 -24.95 -15.25 -17.84
N VAL A 627 -24.85 -14.95 -16.55
CA VAL A 627 -24.87 -13.58 -16.00
C VAL A 627 -23.61 -13.38 -15.17
N ALA A 628 -22.71 -12.53 -15.65
CA ALA A 628 -21.49 -12.12 -14.97
C ALA A 628 -21.66 -10.71 -14.40
N THR A 629 -21.39 -10.55 -13.11
CA THR A 629 -21.33 -9.24 -12.44
C THR A 629 -19.96 -9.04 -11.80
N ALA A 630 -19.44 -7.83 -11.88
CA ALA A 630 -18.23 -7.46 -11.16
C ALA A 630 -18.24 -5.98 -10.81
N SER A 631 -17.70 -5.64 -9.64
CA SER A 631 -17.65 -4.26 -9.15
C SER A 631 -16.44 -3.99 -8.28
N LEU A 632 -15.81 -2.84 -8.48
CA LEU A 632 -14.76 -2.33 -7.60
C LEU A 632 -15.33 -1.93 -6.22
N ARG A 633 -16.48 -1.24 -6.18
CA ARG A 633 -17.01 -0.60 -4.96
C ARG A 633 -18.08 -1.39 -4.21
N VAL A 634 -18.79 -2.30 -4.86
CA VAL A 634 -19.77 -3.17 -4.18
C VAL A 634 -19.03 -4.26 -3.40
N ALA A 635 -19.49 -4.61 -2.21
CA ALA A 635 -18.95 -5.74 -1.43
C ALA A 635 -19.82 -6.99 -1.61
N SER A 636 -19.20 -8.17 -1.55
CA SER A 636 -19.93 -9.45 -1.49
C SER A 636 -20.17 -9.85 -0.03
N ASN A 637 -21.32 -10.46 0.26
CA ASN A 637 -21.56 -11.10 1.54
C ASN A 637 -20.81 -12.45 1.61
N PRO A 638 -19.96 -12.69 2.63
CA PRO A 638 -19.17 -13.93 2.72
C PRO A 638 -19.98 -15.23 2.77
N THR A 639 -21.25 -15.17 3.20
CA THR A 639 -22.12 -16.34 3.29
C THR A 639 -22.94 -16.61 2.04
N ASP A 640 -22.97 -15.67 1.09
CA ASP A 640 -23.69 -15.83 -0.16
C ASP A 640 -22.80 -16.53 -1.21
N PRO A 641 -23.37 -17.43 -2.04
CA PRO A 641 -22.60 -18.08 -3.08
C PRO A 641 -22.22 -17.08 -4.18
N GLY A 642 -20.92 -16.90 -4.38
CA GLY A 642 -20.36 -16.06 -5.43
C GLY A 642 -20.60 -16.62 -6.84
N VAL A 643 -20.79 -17.93 -6.97
CA VAL A 643 -21.20 -18.58 -8.23
C VAL A 643 -22.35 -19.54 -7.97
N ARG A 644 -23.35 -19.52 -8.86
CA ARG A 644 -24.50 -20.42 -8.86
C ARG A 644 -24.70 -21.00 -10.25
N ILE A 645 -24.78 -22.32 -10.33
CA ILE A 645 -24.99 -23.08 -11.56
C ILE A 645 -26.35 -23.77 -11.42
N PHE A 646 -27.29 -23.41 -12.28
CA PHE A 646 -28.67 -23.89 -12.24
C PHE A 646 -28.90 -24.91 -13.34
N GLY A 647 -29.36 -26.10 -12.96
CA GLY A 647 -29.86 -27.12 -13.87
C GLY A 647 -31.34 -27.41 -13.65
N ASP A 648 -31.91 -28.28 -14.48
CA ASP A 648 -33.33 -28.65 -14.43
C ASP A 648 -33.69 -29.55 -13.23
N LYS A 649 -32.71 -30.19 -12.60
CA LYS A 649 -32.90 -31.06 -11.40
C LYS A 649 -32.32 -30.48 -10.12
N GLY A 650 -31.60 -29.35 -10.18
CA GLY A 650 -30.94 -28.79 -9.02
C GLY A 650 -30.04 -27.61 -9.32
N GLN A 651 -29.20 -27.23 -8.35
CA GLN A 651 -28.17 -26.21 -8.50
C GLN A 651 -26.91 -26.56 -7.71
N ILE A 652 -25.77 -26.06 -8.19
CA ILE A 652 -24.51 -26.03 -7.44
C ILE A 652 -24.26 -24.60 -6.99
N GLN A 653 -24.08 -24.42 -5.69
CA GLN A 653 -23.70 -23.16 -5.05
C GLN A 653 -22.22 -23.21 -4.70
N ILE A 654 -21.46 -22.20 -5.07
CA ILE A 654 -20.02 -22.11 -4.82
C ILE A 654 -19.77 -20.88 -3.95
N PHE A 655 -19.13 -21.10 -2.80
CA PHE A 655 -18.92 -20.09 -1.77
C PHE A 655 -17.49 -19.54 -1.81
N GLY A 656 -17.39 -18.27 -1.42
CA GLY A 656 -16.20 -17.46 -1.58
C GLY A 656 -16.15 -16.72 -2.92
N PRO A 657 -15.11 -15.90 -3.14
CA PRO A 657 -14.96 -15.15 -4.38
C PRO A 657 -14.82 -16.07 -5.59
N ALA A 658 -15.41 -15.70 -6.73
CA ALA A 658 -15.30 -16.48 -7.97
C ALA A 658 -13.85 -16.78 -8.41
N ALA A 659 -12.89 -15.97 -7.97
CA ALA A 659 -11.46 -16.14 -8.22
C ALA A 659 -10.77 -17.22 -7.38
N ARG A 660 -11.29 -17.48 -6.17
CA ARG A 660 -10.67 -18.36 -5.17
C ARG A 660 -11.74 -18.98 -4.26
N PRO A 661 -12.64 -19.81 -4.82
CA PRO A 661 -13.68 -20.46 -4.03
C PRO A 661 -13.08 -21.53 -3.11
N LEU A 662 -13.74 -21.78 -1.96
CA LEU A 662 -13.26 -22.72 -0.95
C LEU A 662 -14.28 -23.80 -0.59
N SER A 663 -15.54 -23.65 -0.96
CA SER A 663 -16.54 -24.67 -0.68
C SER A 663 -17.72 -24.64 -1.64
N ILE A 664 -18.48 -25.72 -1.64
CA ILE A 664 -19.70 -25.86 -2.45
C ILE A 664 -20.86 -26.43 -1.63
N ALA A 665 -22.07 -26.21 -2.14
CA ALA A 665 -23.25 -26.97 -1.78
C ALA A 665 -23.99 -27.44 -3.05
N VAL A 666 -24.39 -28.71 -3.08
CA VAL A 666 -25.24 -29.26 -4.14
C VAL A 666 -26.67 -29.30 -3.61
N VAL A 667 -27.60 -28.74 -4.38
CA VAL A 667 -29.01 -28.64 -4.03
C VAL A 667 -29.83 -29.35 -5.10
N THR A 668 -30.72 -30.25 -4.72
CA THR A 668 -31.64 -30.95 -5.66
C THR A 668 -33.06 -30.45 -5.51
N TYR A 669 -33.82 -30.44 -6.60
CA TYR A 669 -35.25 -30.11 -6.62
C TYR A 669 -36.08 -31.39 -6.47
N GLY A 670 -36.12 -31.94 -5.25
CA GLY A 670 -36.93 -33.10 -4.93
C GLY A 670 -38.42 -32.77 -4.79
N GLU A 671 -39.26 -33.78 -4.53
CA GLU A 671 -40.72 -33.62 -4.35
C GLU A 671 -41.10 -32.67 -3.20
N ARG A 672 -40.21 -32.50 -2.21
CA ARG A 672 -40.42 -31.63 -1.05
C ARG A 672 -39.86 -30.21 -1.24
N GLY A 673 -39.35 -29.89 -2.42
CA GLY A 673 -38.67 -28.63 -2.73
C GLY A 673 -37.14 -28.74 -2.71
N PRO A 674 -36.43 -27.60 -2.82
CA PRO A 674 -34.97 -27.57 -2.84
C PRO A 674 -34.35 -28.09 -1.53
N GLU A 675 -33.48 -29.09 -1.61
CA GLU A 675 -32.76 -29.66 -0.46
C GLU A 675 -31.26 -29.71 -0.73
N VAL A 676 -30.45 -29.34 0.26
CA VAL A 676 -28.98 -29.47 0.18
C VAL A 676 -28.61 -30.93 0.43
N VAL A 677 -28.10 -31.61 -0.60
CA VAL A 677 -27.72 -33.03 -0.54
C VAL A 677 -26.24 -33.23 -0.30
N GLU A 678 -25.42 -32.21 -0.56
CA GLU A 678 -23.99 -32.23 -0.27
C GLU A 678 -23.50 -30.85 0.13
N ARG A 679 -22.60 -30.80 1.12
CA ARG A 679 -21.71 -29.67 1.40
C ARG A 679 -20.29 -30.17 1.49
N LYS A 680 -19.38 -29.47 0.82
CA LYS A 680 -17.97 -29.87 0.76
C LYS A 680 -17.05 -28.68 0.75
N ASP A 681 -16.11 -28.69 1.70
CA ASP A 681 -15.04 -27.72 1.80
C ASP A 681 -13.77 -28.26 1.12
N PHE A 682 -12.98 -27.35 0.57
CA PHE A 682 -11.73 -27.62 -0.12
C PHE A 682 -10.62 -26.79 0.52
N GLU A 683 -9.72 -27.48 1.20
CA GLU A 683 -8.57 -26.84 1.81
C GLU A 683 -7.48 -26.54 0.78
N ILE A 684 -6.83 -25.40 0.94
CA ILE A 684 -5.59 -25.07 0.25
C ILE A 684 -4.49 -25.36 1.27
N PRO A 685 -3.70 -26.44 1.10
CA PRO A 685 -2.87 -26.99 2.18
C PRO A 685 -1.80 -26.00 2.68
N ILE A 686 -1.28 -25.17 1.78
CA ILE A 686 -0.28 -24.13 2.07
C ILE A 686 -0.36 -23.05 0.97
N GLY A 687 0.13 -21.84 1.24
CA GLY A 687 0.24 -20.79 0.23
C GLY A 687 -1.12 -20.26 -0.28
N HIS A 688 -1.15 -19.81 -1.54
CA HIS A 688 -2.32 -19.19 -2.15
C HIS A 688 -3.13 -20.13 -3.05
N GLY A 689 -2.51 -21.18 -3.60
CA GLY A 689 -3.10 -22.12 -4.56
C GLY A 689 -2.70 -21.87 -6.02
N LEU A 690 -1.75 -20.97 -6.27
CA LEU A 690 -1.21 -20.68 -7.62
C LEU A 690 -0.34 -21.83 -8.13
N PHE A 691 0.17 -22.68 -7.26
CA PHE A 691 0.98 -23.82 -7.66
C PHE A 691 0.22 -24.86 -8.52
N TRP A 692 -1.11 -24.92 -8.47
CA TRP A 692 -1.86 -25.91 -9.26
C TRP A 692 -1.82 -25.61 -10.76
N GLU A 693 -1.85 -24.34 -11.16
CA GLU A 693 -1.62 -23.96 -12.56
C GLU A 693 -0.16 -24.13 -12.97
N ALA A 694 0.79 -23.91 -12.06
CA ALA A 694 2.20 -24.17 -12.32
C ALA A 694 2.47 -25.67 -12.52
N ASP A 695 1.88 -26.53 -11.68
CA ASP A 695 1.94 -28.00 -11.83
C ASP A 695 1.39 -28.43 -13.19
N ALA A 696 0.27 -27.85 -13.63
CA ALA A 696 -0.31 -28.12 -14.94
C ALA A 696 0.63 -27.69 -16.07
N CYS A 697 1.21 -26.48 -15.99
CA CYS A 697 2.20 -26.01 -16.98
C CYS A 697 3.39 -26.96 -17.07
N ALA A 698 3.96 -27.38 -15.95
CA ALA A 698 5.08 -28.31 -15.92
C ALA A 698 4.74 -29.64 -16.62
N ARG A 699 3.57 -30.21 -16.34
CA ARG A 699 3.11 -31.44 -17.01
C ARG A 699 2.94 -31.24 -18.51
N TYR A 700 2.31 -30.15 -18.94
CA TYR A 700 2.13 -29.87 -20.37
C TYR A 700 3.46 -29.75 -21.11
N LEU A 701 4.45 -29.07 -20.52
CA LEU A 701 5.79 -28.98 -21.10
C LEU A 701 6.49 -30.34 -21.17
N LEU A 702 6.41 -31.15 -20.12
CA LEU A 702 6.96 -32.52 -20.11
C LEU A 702 6.30 -33.42 -21.18
N GLU A 703 5.01 -33.24 -21.41
CA GLU A 703 4.25 -33.93 -22.45
C GLU A 703 4.51 -33.37 -23.87
N GLY A 704 5.27 -32.27 -24.00
CA GLY A 704 5.51 -31.59 -25.27
C GLY A 704 4.28 -30.88 -25.84
N LYS A 705 3.27 -30.58 -25.01
CA LYS A 705 2.08 -29.83 -25.41
C LYS A 705 2.38 -28.34 -25.49
N THR A 706 1.74 -27.67 -26.45
CA THR A 706 1.85 -26.22 -26.66
C THR A 706 0.64 -25.44 -26.17
N GLU A 707 -0.42 -26.12 -25.73
CA GLU A 707 -1.66 -25.51 -25.24
C GLU A 707 -2.24 -26.35 -24.09
N SER A 708 -3.04 -25.72 -23.24
CA SER A 708 -3.72 -26.38 -22.13
C SER A 708 -5.10 -26.92 -22.55
N ASP A 709 -5.40 -28.16 -22.17
CA ASP A 709 -6.74 -28.74 -22.32
C ASP A 709 -7.75 -28.14 -21.30
N VAL A 710 -7.26 -27.59 -20.19
CA VAL A 710 -8.07 -27.02 -19.10
C VAL A 710 -8.39 -25.54 -19.35
N MET A 711 -7.41 -24.79 -19.89
CA MET A 711 -7.55 -23.39 -20.29
C MET A 711 -7.12 -23.21 -21.77
N PRO A 712 -7.97 -23.61 -22.74
CA PRO A 712 -7.63 -23.52 -24.16
C PRO A 712 -7.52 -22.08 -24.64
N LEU A 713 -6.55 -21.81 -25.52
CA LEU A 713 -6.35 -20.46 -26.08
C LEU A 713 -7.55 -19.97 -26.90
N ASP A 714 -8.27 -20.87 -27.56
CA ASP A 714 -9.49 -20.51 -28.30
C ASP A 714 -10.58 -19.99 -27.36
N GLU A 715 -10.64 -20.48 -26.13
CA GLU A 715 -11.57 -19.97 -25.13
C GLU A 715 -11.12 -18.60 -24.59
N THR A 716 -9.83 -18.40 -24.34
CA THR A 716 -9.25 -17.08 -24.05
C THR A 716 -9.61 -16.06 -25.15
N LEU A 717 -9.44 -16.42 -26.42
CA LEU A 717 -9.80 -15.55 -27.56
C LEU A 717 -11.29 -15.21 -27.58
N LEU A 718 -12.14 -16.20 -27.27
CA LEU A 718 -13.58 -16.01 -27.24
C LEU A 718 -13.98 -15.04 -26.12
N ILE A 719 -13.46 -15.23 -24.90
CA ILE A 719 -13.75 -14.36 -23.75
C ILE A 719 -13.21 -12.94 -24.00
N MET A 720 -12.01 -12.80 -24.56
CA MET A 720 -11.48 -11.50 -24.97
C MET A 720 -12.40 -10.82 -26.00
N GLY A 721 -12.94 -11.56 -26.97
CA GLY A 721 -13.91 -11.02 -27.94
C GLY A 721 -15.24 -10.61 -27.32
N VAL A 722 -15.67 -11.27 -26.24
CA VAL A 722 -16.83 -10.84 -25.44
C VAL A 722 -16.51 -9.53 -24.73
N MET A 723 -15.35 -9.42 -24.09
CA MET A 723 -14.94 -8.19 -23.40
C MET A 723 -14.77 -7.02 -24.38
N ASP A 724 -14.28 -7.25 -25.60
CA ASP A 724 -14.24 -6.23 -26.66
C ASP A 724 -15.64 -5.71 -27.01
N ARG A 725 -16.61 -6.61 -27.22
CA ARG A 725 -18.01 -6.25 -27.49
C ARG A 725 -18.61 -5.43 -26.34
N VAL A 726 -18.39 -5.85 -25.10
CA VAL A 726 -18.85 -5.12 -23.91
C VAL A 726 -18.29 -3.69 -23.90
N ARG A 727 -16.99 -3.54 -24.19
CA ARG A 727 -16.33 -2.22 -24.25
C ARG A 727 -16.90 -1.36 -25.38
N GLU A 728 -17.12 -1.94 -26.56
CA GLU A 728 -17.70 -1.25 -27.72
C GLU A 728 -19.12 -0.75 -27.43
N GLU A 729 -20.01 -1.65 -26.96
CA GLU A 729 -21.41 -1.33 -26.61
C GLU A 729 -21.53 -0.22 -25.58
N ASN A 730 -20.60 -0.18 -24.63
CA ASN A 730 -20.59 0.78 -23.52
C ASN A 730 -19.61 1.95 -23.71
N ARG A 731 -19.02 2.09 -24.91
CA ARG A 731 -18.07 3.17 -25.25
C ARG A 731 -16.93 3.29 -24.24
N LEU A 732 -16.41 2.17 -23.75
CA LEU A 732 -15.18 2.12 -22.97
C LEU A 732 -13.99 1.98 -23.91
N LYS A 733 -13.05 2.92 -23.82
CA LYS A 733 -11.81 2.93 -24.60
C LYS A 733 -10.65 3.24 -23.67
N TYR A 734 -9.53 2.57 -23.87
CA TYR A 734 -8.26 2.94 -23.25
C TYR A 734 -7.47 3.87 -24.18
N PRO A 735 -6.38 4.51 -23.70
CA PRO A 735 -5.49 5.29 -24.57
C PRO A 735 -5.03 4.47 -25.78
N ALA A 736 -4.90 5.12 -26.94
CA ALA A 736 -4.55 4.44 -28.18
C ALA A 736 -3.25 3.65 -28.09
N GLU A 737 -2.26 4.14 -27.34
CA GLU A 737 -0.97 3.49 -27.08
C GLU A 737 -1.10 2.12 -26.38
N VAL A 738 -2.18 1.93 -25.62
CA VAL A 738 -2.47 0.69 -24.88
C VAL A 738 -3.28 -0.30 -25.75
N GLU A 739 -4.07 0.20 -26.71
CA GLU A 739 -4.94 -0.62 -27.56
C GLU A 739 -4.34 -0.97 -28.92
N ALA A 740 -3.46 -0.14 -29.47
CA ALA A 740 -2.97 -0.24 -30.85
C ALA A 740 -1.98 -1.37 -31.02
N HIS A 741 -2.31 -2.43 -31.78
CA HIS A 741 -1.37 -3.39 -32.38
C HIS A 741 -1.98 -4.13 -33.57
#